data_AF-A0A4R3MQV4-F1
#
_entry.id   AF-A0A4R3MQV4-F1
#
_cell.length_a   1.000
_cell.length_b   1.000
_cell.length_c   1.000
_cell.angle_alpha   90.00
_cell.angle_beta   90.00
_cell.angle_gamma   90.00
#
_symmetry.space_group_name_H-M   'P 1'
#
loop_
_entity.id
_entity.type
_entity.pdbx_description
1 polymer ?
#
loop_
_entity_poly.entity_id
_entity_poly.type
_entity_poly.pdbx_seq_one_letter_code
_entity_poly.pdbx_strand_id
1 'polypeptide(L)'
;MKKIKQISTICLLIFIFTILQLPMIAANEEGNIAIDVTYGFEKNIKIGKHMPVTVNIKNNGPDFEGVVEVEVPRNNNEVTVYKKNISFPQNTEKEVSLSIPVQNNIGSIKVNVKNTNGKLIKDNSFNIDGRRVLTNSLLIGVLSDDYSSLMYLQENSILSHIYSPRTFVDLSRVHLPEDVLGLGALDVIIINNYNTSNISNEQYDAIKQWVKNGGHLIIGTGPTYNKTLSIFEDDFLSGDIRSANTIETNFNHEALMPINLHIQDIIMNEGEDVFADGLVRKIQRGNGVILLTLFDLGLEPLVSYHNNVDFAALLFNNTISNEYLYNAQVDNRRLDGWRLSSYLSMFPDVNLPKMSTIVIIIMIYLLIVGPLIYFIAKKLDKREFLWIGVPAIAIIFTGIIFSFGGSTRFTQPIINRGNIIMLNNSDDVINIESYVGIISPRARNLLIEVPNDKSPALLANHHNYYSNNTNKIVHSVITVDRDITNIEIKNTQAFNPNFLSMVDTFELEGGIHSNLSFDLNGISGTLTNNLGHTLEDVFIYGNRMFSLIGNIEEGEKTITSKLNSVFNYYDVMNMVYPNRWNRSNVNVSEQIKVRQRSNFMEQFLETIERSGDNKIYLMGFYNVTEESNIRINNKKQYENNLNMVIIPIELAINEGGEINFPLGYFMPTPIYNGIDKHDYDHMNNIFFGDEIELSYHFYENLELEKIKFENNILTSRFGSFGGDVYIYNYFSEGYELFDYINETIEGDRLDEVINELNQLQIKLVQPQNQGQGPTHYATSVPLIGVQGRLN
;
A
#
# COMPACT_ATOMS: atom_id res chain seq x y z
N MET A 1 76.27 6.17 56.27
CA MET A 1 75.80 6.98 55.11
C MET A 1 75.51 6.18 53.83
N LYS A 2 76.18 5.06 53.52
CA LYS A 2 75.89 4.25 52.30
C LYS A 2 74.50 3.57 52.28
N LYS A 3 74.02 3.03 53.41
CA LYS A 3 72.71 2.36 53.50
C LYS A 3 71.50 3.30 53.29
N ILE A 4 71.60 4.56 53.71
CA ILE A 4 70.53 5.55 53.55
C ILE A 4 70.40 5.99 52.07
N LYS A 5 71.52 6.08 51.35
CA LYS A 5 71.50 6.35 49.90
C LYS A 5 70.85 5.21 49.12
N GLN A 6 71.15 3.94 49.45
CA GLN A 6 70.54 2.79 48.77
C GLN A 6 69.02 2.70 48.97
N ILE A 7 68.53 2.98 50.19
CA ILE A 7 67.09 3.00 50.47
C ILE A 7 66.40 4.14 49.71
N SER A 8 67.03 5.32 49.66
CA SER A 8 66.51 6.46 48.88
C SER A 8 66.45 6.14 47.37
N THR A 9 67.44 5.44 46.81
CA THR A 9 67.44 5.07 45.38
C THR A 9 66.37 4.02 45.07
N ILE A 10 66.15 3.06 45.97
CA ILE A 10 65.11 2.03 45.82
C ILE A 10 63.71 2.65 45.94
N CYS A 11 63.49 3.56 46.89
CA CYS A 11 62.23 4.29 47.00
C CYS A 11 61.95 5.18 45.78
N LEU A 12 62.98 5.81 45.21
CA LEU A 12 62.84 6.61 43.98
C LEU A 12 62.51 5.74 42.77
N LEU A 13 63.13 4.56 42.65
CA LEU A 13 62.85 3.59 41.58
C LEU A 13 61.44 3.02 41.71
N ILE A 14 60.98 2.69 42.93
CA ILE A 14 59.61 2.22 43.17
C ILE A 14 58.60 3.33 42.86
N PHE A 15 58.91 4.59 43.21
CA PHE A 15 58.06 5.75 42.90
C PHE A 15 57.98 6.04 41.39
N ILE A 16 59.10 5.86 40.66
CA ILE A 16 59.12 5.99 39.20
C ILE A 16 58.36 4.83 38.54
N PHE A 17 58.47 3.60 39.07
CA PHE A 17 57.76 2.43 38.55
C PHE A 17 56.24 2.50 38.80
N THR A 18 55.79 3.11 39.91
CA THR A 18 54.35 3.35 40.15
C THR A 18 53.79 4.50 39.32
N ILE A 19 54.59 5.51 38.97
CA ILE A 19 54.17 6.58 38.04
C ILE A 19 54.09 6.06 36.58
N LEU A 20 54.94 5.11 36.20
CA LEU A 20 54.90 4.43 34.89
C LEU A 20 53.76 3.41 34.72
N GLN A 21 53.07 3.04 35.80
CA GLN A 21 51.89 2.16 35.79
C GLN A 21 50.56 2.90 35.95
N LEU A 22 50.56 4.23 36.05
CA LEU A 22 49.33 4.98 35.85
C LEU A 22 48.85 4.72 34.42
N PRO A 23 47.59 4.29 34.19
CA PRO A 23 47.06 4.24 32.85
C PRO A 23 47.25 5.63 32.27
N MET A 24 47.99 5.71 31.18
CA MET A 24 48.08 6.93 30.40
C MET A 24 46.64 7.18 29.97
N ILE A 25 45.94 8.07 30.68
CA ILE A 25 44.73 8.68 30.18
C ILE A 25 45.25 9.50 29.01
N ALA A 26 45.29 8.86 27.84
CA ALA A 26 45.35 9.58 26.59
C ALA A 26 44.23 10.61 26.71
N ALA A 27 44.60 11.88 26.75
CA ALA A 27 43.64 12.95 26.57
C ALA A 27 42.82 12.54 25.35
N ASN A 28 41.51 12.33 25.53
CA ASN A 28 40.61 12.15 24.42
C ASN A 28 40.85 13.39 23.55
N GLU A 29 41.47 13.21 22.39
CA GLU A 29 41.18 14.07 21.24
C GLU A 29 39.70 13.86 21.00
N GLU A 30 38.87 14.66 21.67
CA GLU A 30 37.46 14.79 21.35
C GLU A 30 37.41 15.13 19.87
N GLY A 31 36.91 14.17 19.08
CA GLY A 31 36.77 14.32 17.65
C GLY A 31 36.03 15.63 17.40
N ASN A 32 36.70 16.56 16.73
CA ASN A 32 36.22 17.92 16.47
C ASN A 32 35.18 17.88 15.33
N ILE A 33 34.23 16.95 15.44
CA ILE A 33 33.19 16.65 14.47
C ILE A 33 31.91 17.33 14.91
N ALA A 34 31.37 18.18 14.05
CA ALA A 34 30.02 18.73 14.19
C ALA A 34 29.06 17.92 13.33
N ILE A 35 27.87 17.62 13.89
CA ILE A 35 26.78 16.93 13.21
C ILE A 35 25.57 17.86 13.23
N ASP A 36 25.06 18.20 12.06
CA ASP A 36 23.76 18.82 11.88
C ASP A 36 22.85 17.88 11.07
N VAL A 37 21.56 17.89 11.35
CA VAL A 37 20.60 16.96 10.73
C VAL A 37 19.36 17.71 10.29
N THR A 38 19.03 17.55 9.02
CA THR A 38 17.72 17.90 8.48
C THR A 38 16.96 16.61 8.14
N TYR A 39 15.63 16.67 8.22
CA TYR A 39 14.78 15.53 7.96
C TYR A 39 13.47 15.96 7.33
N GLY A 40 12.89 15.07 6.53
CA GLY A 40 11.65 15.33 5.79
C GLY A 40 11.78 16.52 4.85
N PHE A 41 10.66 16.99 4.32
CA PHE A 41 10.61 18.22 3.55
C PHE A 41 10.14 19.36 4.45
N GLU A 42 11.05 20.27 4.78
CA GLU A 42 10.83 21.27 5.84
C GLU A 42 10.28 20.66 7.15
N LYS A 43 10.83 19.50 7.57
CA LYS A 43 10.39 18.73 8.74
C LYS A 43 9.01 18.05 8.61
N ASN A 44 8.33 18.17 7.47
CA ASN A 44 7.10 17.42 7.19
C ASN A 44 7.44 15.97 6.81
N ILE A 45 6.74 15.03 7.44
CA ILE A 45 6.93 13.60 7.25
C ILE A 45 5.57 12.91 7.14
N LYS A 46 5.52 11.77 6.47
CA LYS A 46 4.32 10.94 6.35
C LYS A 46 4.54 9.57 6.95
N ILE A 47 3.57 9.08 7.70
CA ILE A 47 3.53 7.68 8.14
C ILE A 47 3.26 6.81 6.90
N GLY A 48 3.87 5.62 6.85
CA GLY A 48 3.82 4.71 5.71
C GLY A 48 4.81 5.03 4.60
N LYS A 49 5.42 6.23 4.61
CA LYS A 49 6.40 6.68 3.60
C LYS A 49 7.81 6.76 4.16
N HIS A 50 8.78 6.96 3.27
CA HIS A 50 10.17 7.20 3.65
C HIS A 50 10.40 8.69 3.88
N MET A 51 11.11 8.99 4.96
CA MET A 51 11.57 10.34 5.31
C MET A 51 13.03 10.46 4.87
N PRO A 52 13.38 11.42 3.99
CA PRO A 52 14.78 11.75 3.74
C PRO A 52 15.39 12.33 5.02
N VAL A 53 16.58 11.84 5.38
CA VAL A 53 17.39 12.35 6.49
C VAL A 53 18.75 12.70 5.94
N THR A 54 19.10 13.98 6.03
CA THR A 54 20.37 14.52 5.55
C THR A 54 21.22 14.86 6.77
N VAL A 55 22.36 14.17 6.89
CA VAL A 55 23.32 14.36 7.97
C VAL A 55 24.52 15.14 7.44
N ASN A 56 24.66 16.38 7.90
CA ASN A 56 25.80 17.23 7.60
C ASN A 56 26.88 17.06 8.65
N ILE A 57 28.03 16.55 8.22
CA ILE A 57 29.14 16.17 9.09
C ILE A 57 30.36 17.00 8.73
N LYS A 58 30.78 17.86 9.64
CA LYS A 58 31.99 18.66 9.50
C LYS A 58 33.11 18.06 10.33
N ASN A 59 34.13 17.51 9.68
CA ASN A 59 35.30 16.95 10.34
C ASN A 59 36.40 18.01 10.48
N ASN A 60 36.59 18.57 11.69
CA ASN A 60 37.72 19.46 11.98
C ASN A 60 38.90 18.73 12.68
N GLY A 61 38.88 17.39 12.69
CA GLY A 61 39.93 16.54 13.23
C GLY A 61 40.77 15.87 12.14
N PRO A 62 41.61 14.88 12.52
CA PRO A 62 42.32 14.04 11.55
C PRO A 62 41.38 13.29 10.61
N ASP A 63 41.94 12.80 9.51
CA ASP A 63 41.27 11.91 8.59
C ASP A 63 40.97 10.56 9.27
N PHE A 64 39.75 10.04 9.05
CA PHE A 64 39.41 8.70 9.50
C PHE A 64 38.36 8.07 8.60
N GLU A 65 38.37 6.74 8.55
CA GLU A 65 37.32 5.94 7.95
C GLU A 65 36.31 5.53 9.02
N GLY A 66 35.03 5.58 8.68
CA GLY A 66 33.98 5.32 9.65
C GLY A 66 32.62 5.08 9.02
N VAL A 67 31.60 5.21 9.87
CA VAL A 67 30.22 4.91 9.53
C VAL A 67 29.32 5.94 10.19
N VAL A 68 28.27 6.33 9.47
CA VAL A 68 27.15 7.10 10.00
C VAL A 68 26.03 6.11 10.27
N GLU A 69 25.50 6.15 11.48
CA GLU A 69 24.37 5.33 11.91
C GLU A 69 23.22 6.24 12.35
N VAL A 70 22.03 6.04 11.78
CA VAL A 70 20.79 6.67 12.25
C VAL A 70 19.95 5.62 12.95
N GLU A 71 19.85 5.73 14.27
CA GLU A 71 19.00 4.90 15.11
C GLU A 71 17.58 5.47 15.15
N VAL A 72 16.62 4.62 14.79
CA VAL A 72 15.21 4.93 14.74
C VAL A 72 14.49 3.99 15.70
N PRO A 73 13.83 4.52 16.74
CA PRO A 73 13.07 3.71 17.67
C PRO A 73 11.83 3.15 16.97
N ARG A 74 11.46 1.92 17.35
CA ARG A 74 10.24 1.23 16.96
C ARG A 74 9.39 0.93 18.20
N ASN A 75 8.17 0.46 17.95
CA ASN A 75 7.31 -0.08 19.00
C ASN A 75 8.02 -1.25 19.74
N ASN A 76 7.60 -1.51 20.99
CA ASN A 76 8.06 -2.65 21.81
C ASN A 76 9.56 -2.67 22.15
N ASN A 77 10.18 -1.50 22.38
CA ASN A 77 11.61 -1.36 22.68
C ASN A 77 12.53 -1.90 21.56
N GLU A 78 12.08 -1.93 20.30
CA GLU A 78 12.94 -2.27 19.16
C GLU A 78 13.64 -1.02 18.62
N VAL A 79 14.85 -1.16 18.09
CA VAL A 79 15.58 -0.07 17.43
C VAL A 79 16.11 -0.57 16.10
N THR A 80 15.84 0.18 15.03
CA THR A 80 16.43 -0.07 13.72
C THR A 80 17.56 0.92 13.50
N VAL A 81 18.74 0.43 13.11
CA VAL A 81 19.93 1.25 12.86
C VAL A 81 20.22 1.25 11.37
N TYR A 82 20.05 2.40 10.72
CA TYR A 82 20.40 2.61 9.31
C TYR A 82 21.86 3.05 9.23
N LYS A 83 22.67 2.33 8.47
CA LYS A 83 24.12 2.48 8.44
C LYS A 83 24.62 2.77 7.03
N LYS A 84 25.51 3.77 6.89
CA LYS A 84 26.24 4.09 5.65
C LYS A 84 27.73 4.24 5.95
N ASN A 85 28.57 3.53 5.19
CA ASN A 85 30.03 3.61 5.32
C ASN A 85 30.52 4.88 4.61
N ILE A 86 31.41 5.64 5.24
CA ILE A 86 31.93 6.88 4.67
C ILE A 86 33.33 7.22 5.17
N SER A 87 34.13 7.79 4.28
CA SER A 87 35.42 8.40 4.63
C SER A 87 35.22 9.81 5.15
N PHE A 88 35.97 10.22 6.17
CA PHE A 88 35.92 11.57 6.73
C PHE A 88 37.30 12.24 6.59
N PRO A 89 37.60 12.87 5.44
CA PRO A 89 38.84 13.61 5.27
C PRO A 89 38.94 14.76 6.27
N GLN A 90 40.16 15.10 6.65
CA GLN A 90 40.42 16.23 7.55
C GLN A 90 39.93 17.57 6.95
N ASN A 91 39.33 18.40 7.79
CA ASN A 91 38.83 19.75 7.47
C ASN A 91 37.83 19.79 6.31
N THR A 92 37.04 18.73 6.16
CA THR A 92 35.99 18.65 5.13
C THR A 92 34.61 18.59 5.76
N GLU A 93 33.64 19.07 4.99
CA GLU A 93 32.22 18.89 5.28
C GLU A 93 31.67 17.88 4.29
N LYS A 94 30.91 16.91 4.80
CA LYS A 94 30.26 15.88 4.01
C LYS A 94 28.80 15.79 4.38
N GLU A 95 27.98 15.77 3.34
CA GLU A 95 26.55 15.51 3.45
C GLU A 95 26.30 14.01 3.23
N VAL A 96 25.43 13.43 4.05
CA VAL A 96 25.04 12.02 3.96
C VAL A 96 23.52 11.91 4.00
N SER A 97 22.92 11.56 2.88
CA SER A 97 21.48 11.34 2.77
C SER A 97 21.12 9.85 2.93
N LEU A 98 20.06 9.61 3.70
CA LEU A 98 19.45 8.31 4.01
C LEU A 98 17.92 8.42 3.94
N SER A 99 17.27 7.53 3.20
CA SER A 99 15.82 7.42 3.14
C SER A 99 15.31 6.44 4.19
N ILE A 100 14.61 6.93 5.22
CA ILE A 100 14.23 6.16 6.40
C ILE A 100 12.71 5.93 6.44
N PRO A 101 12.21 4.68 6.44
CA PRO A 101 10.77 4.41 6.52
C PRO A 101 10.19 4.86 7.87
N VAL A 102 9.08 5.60 7.83
CA VAL A 102 8.33 6.08 8.99
C VAL A 102 7.08 5.21 9.15
N GLN A 103 7.12 4.24 10.07
CA GLN A 103 6.01 3.29 10.26
C GLN A 103 5.01 3.71 11.33
N ASN A 104 5.46 4.56 12.25
CA ASN A 104 4.74 5.01 13.42
C ASN A 104 5.32 6.35 13.86
N ASN A 105 4.77 6.91 14.94
CA ASN A 105 5.37 8.07 15.57
C ASN A 105 6.72 7.69 16.21
N ILE A 106 7.81 8.07 15.53
CA ILE A 106 9.18 7.76 15.95
C ILE A 106 9.68 8.65 17.10
N GLY A 107 9.08 9.83 17.34
CA GLY A 107 9.43 10.75 18.43
C GLY A 107 10.81 11.43 18.32
N SER A 108 11.89 10.67 18.15
CA SER A 108 13.26 11.16 17.99
C SER A 108 14.12 10.21 17.16
N ILE A 109 15.12 10.73 16.46
CA ILE A 109 16.18 9.94 15.84
C ILE A 109 17.51 10.22 16.54
N LYS A 110 18.40 9.22 16.59
CA LYS A 110 19.75 9.40 17.11
C LYS A 110 20.77 9.13 16.01
N VAL A 111 21.67 10.08 15.78
CA VAL A 111 22.75 9.94 14.81
C VAL A 111 24.06 9.68 15.53
N ASN A 112 24.75 8.60 15.14
CA ASN A 112 26.06 8.24 15.65
C ASN A 112 27.09 8.24 14.51
N VAL A 113 28.27 8.79 14.77
CA VAL A 113 29.45 8.64 13.92
C VAL A 113 30.44 7.75 14.65
N LYS A 114 30.79 6.62 14.05
CA LYS A 114 31.73 5.63 14.60
C LYS A 114 32.90 5.41 13.64
N ASN A 115 34.07 5.09 14.15
CA ASN A 115 35.19 4.67 13.31
C ASN A 115 35.10 3.18 12.90
N THR A 116 36.01 2.71 12.06
CA THR A 116 36.09 1.30 11.61
C THR A 116 36.21 0.26 12.74
N ASN A 117 36.74 0.64 13.90
CA ASN A 117 36.82 -0.23 15.09
C ASN A 117 35.52 -0.27 15.90
N GLY A 118 34.47 0.43 15.45
CA GLY A 118 33.21 0.58 16.17
C GLY A 118 33.26 1.54 17.36
N LYS A 119 34.36 2.29 17.53
CA LYS A 119 34.47 3.32 18.57
C LYS A 119 33.58 4.49 18.19
N LEU A 120 32.69 4.89 19.10
CA LEU A 120 31.88 6.10 18.97
C LEU A 120 32.77 7.34 18.99
N ILE A 121 32.66 8.18 17.96
CA ILE A 121 33.36 9.45 17.84
C ILE A 121 32.45 10.60 18.28
N LYS A 122 31.19 10.59 17.83
CA LYS A 122 30.18 11.60 18.17
C LYS A 122 28.77 11.02 18.06
N ASP A 123 27.87 11.45 18.93
CA ASP A 123 26.44 11.20 18.81
C ASP A 123 25.61 12.45 19.11
N ASN A 124 24.50 12.61 18.40
CA ASN A 124 23.50 13.65 18.62
C ASN A 124 22.09 13.02 18.53
N SER A 125 21.17 13.45 19.39
CA SER A 125 19.74 13.07 19.32
C SER A 125 18.89 14.26 18.86
N PHE A 126 17.96 13.99 17.95
CA PHE A 126 17.10 14.99 17.34
C PHE A 126 15.64 14.62 17.53
N ASN A 127 14.86 15.53 18.09
CA ASN A 127 13.42 15.34 18.26
C ASN A 127 12.69 15.61 16.95
N ILE A 128 11.74 14.76 16.62
CA ILE A 128 10.84 14.92 15.48
C ILE A 128 9.64 15.75 15.92
N ASP A 129 9.34 16.82 15.19
CA ASP A 129 8.15 17.64 15.44
C ASP A 129 6.88 16.86 15.10
N GLY A 130 6.22 16.31 16.12
CA GLY A 130 4.99 15.53 15.99
C GLY A 130 3.85 16.28 15.29
N ARG A 131 3.86 17.62 15.26
CA ARG A 131 2.84 18.44 14.56
C ARG A 131 3.02 18.44 13.05
N ARG A 132 4.19 18.02 12.56
CA ARG A 132 4.53 17.92 11.13
C ARG A 132 4.50 16.47 10.63
N VAL A 133 3.88 15.57 11.40
CA VAL A 133 3.54 14.22 10.97
C VAL A 133 2.19 14.28 10.27
N LEU A 134 2.19 14.19 8.95
CA LEU A 134 1.01 14.32 8.12
C LEU A 134 0.31 12.95 8.00
N THR A 135 -0.97 12.88 8.39
CA THR A 135 -1.78 11.65 8.28
C THR A 135 -2.81 11.72 7.17
N ASN A 136 -3.39 12.90 6.91
CA ASN A 136 -4.48 13.09 5.94
C ASN A 136 -4.21 14.28 4.99
N SER A 137 -2.99 14.82 4.97
CA SER A 137 -2.61 15.96 4.15
C SER A 137 -1.81 15.52 2.93
N LEU A 138 -2.06 16.16 1.79
CA LEU A 138 -1.19 16.10 0.63
C LEU A 138 0.05 16.95 0.90
N LEU A 139 1.24 16.38 0.76
CA LEU A 139 2.51 17.08 0.79
C LEU A 139 2.94 17.38 -0.65
N ILE A 140 3.00 18.67 -0.96
CA ILE A 140 3.23 19.18 -2.31
C ILE A 140 4.56 19.92 -2.32
N GLY A 141 5.52 19.36 -3.07
CA GLY A 141 6.82 19.98 -3.27
C GLY A 141 6.79 20.96 -4.43
N VAL A 142 7.32 22.16 -4.25
CA VAL A 142 7.32 23.21 -5.29
C VAL A 142 8.75 23.57 -5.65
N LEU A 143 9.08 23.43 -6.93
CA LEU A 143 10.29 23.95 -7.56
C LEU A 143 9.90 25.19 -8.36
N SER A 144 10.15 26.37 -7.79
CA SER A 144 9.88 27.67 -8.41
C SER A 144 10.84 28.75 -7.92
N ASP A 145 11.30 29.61 -8.83
CA ASP A 145 12.05 30.82 -8.45
C ASP A 145 11.14 31.86 -7.77
N ASP A 146 9.82 31.74 -7.95
CA ASP A 146 8.78 32.53 -7.27
C ASP A 146 7.76 31.59 -6.63
N TYR A 147 8.14 31.03 -5.47
CA TYR A 147 7.27 30.14 -4.69
C TYR A 147 5.98 30.83 -4.22
N SER A 148 6.05 32.14 -3.91
CA SER A 148 4.94 32.90 -3.34
C SER A 148 3.73 33.04 -4.26
N SER A 149 3.94 33.15 -5.57
CA SER A 149 2.83 33.30 -6.53
C SER A 149 1.96 32.06 -6.65
N LEU A 150 2.45 30.89 -6.21
CA LEU A 150 1.73 29.62 -6.29
C LEU A 150 0.89 29.30 -5.05
N MET A 151 0.89 30.17 -4.03
CA MET A 151 0.21 29.90 -2.75
C MET A 151 -1.31 29.79 -2.86
N TYR A 152 -1.93 30.34 -3.90
CA TYR A 152 -3.36 30.15 -4.15
C TYR A 152 -3.71 28.66 -4.42
N LEU A 153 -2.76 27.87 -4.94
CA LEU A 153 -2.93 26.42 -5.16
C LEU A 153 -3.01 25.63 -3.85
N GLN A 154 -2.56 26.20 -2.74
CA GLN A 154 -2.60 25.58 -1.42
C GLN A 154 -3.99 25.63 -0.78
N GLU A 155 -4.88 26.52 -1.25
CA GLU A 155 -6.21 26.64 -0.66
C GLU A 155 -6.98 25.31 -0.72
N ASN A 156 -7.51 24.91 0.43
CA ASN A 156 -8.12 23.60 0.61
C ASN A 156 -9.48 23.56 -0.10
N SER A 157 -9.60 22.71 -1.12
CA SER A 157 -10.88 22.32 -1.70
C SER A 157 -11.25 20.90 -1.26
N ILE A 158 -12.55 20.60 -1.21
CA ILE A 158 -13.01 19.22 -1.10
C ILE A 158 -12.69 18.56 -2.45
N LEU A 159 -11.71 17.66 -2.47
CA LEU A 159 -11.41 16.84 -3.65
C LEU A 159 -12.32 15.62 -3.58
N SER A 160 -13.29 15.53 -4.49
CA SER A 160 -14.15 14.35 -4.68
C SER A 160 -14.69 13.73 -3.38
N HIS A 161 -15.33 14.57 -2.55
CA HIS A 161 -15.92 14.19 -1.25
C HIS A 161 -14.94 13.84 -0.12
N ILE A 162 -13.61 13.84 -0.37
CA ILE A 162 -12.58 13.58 0.64
C ILE A 162 -11.86 14.90 0.98
N TYR A 163 -12.01 15.36 2.23
CA TYR A 163 -11.23 16.50 2.72
C TYR A 163 -9.76 16.11 2.88
N SER A 164 -8.90 16.66 2.02
CA SER A 164 -7.45 16.40 2.00
C SER A 164 -6.67 17.72 1.98
N PRO A 165 -6.28 18.28 3.14
CA PRO A 165 -5.58 19.55 3.19
C PRO A 165 -4.24 19.49 2.46
N ARG A 166 -3.83 20.60 1.86
CA ARG A 166 -2.57 20.70 1.10
C ARG A 166 -1.48 21.40 1.93
N THR A 167 -0.34 20.73 2.06
CA THR A 167 0.86 21.26 2.71
C THR A 167 1.93 21.48 1.65
N PHE A 168 2.26 22.74 1.37
CA PHE A 168 3.29 23.09 0.40
C PHE A 168 4.66 23.19 1.08
N VAL A 169 5.71 22.77 0.38
CA VAL A 169 7.11 22.89 0.79
C VAL A 169 7.95 23.41 -0.37
N ASP A 170 8.86 24.34 -0.08
CA ASP A 170 9.75 24.92 -1.10
C ASP A 170 10.94 24.00 -1.35
N LEU A 171 10.88 23.23 -2.44
CA LEU A 171 11.95 22.30 -2.83
C LEU A 171 13.17 23.03 -3.38
N SER A 172 13.06 24.30 -3.79
CA SER A 172 14.23 25.08 -4.26
C SER A 172 15.22 25.39 -3.13
N ARG A 173 14.78 25.26 -1.87
CA ARG A 173 15.57 25.55 -0.65
C ARG A 173 15.95 24.30 0.14
N VAL A 174 15.57 23.12 -0.34
CA VAL A 174 15.85 21.84 0.31
C VAL A 174 16.66 20.98 -0.66
N HIS A 175 17.53 20.11 -0.14
CA HIS A 175 18.21 19.14 -0.97
C HIS A 175 17.18 18.14 -1.53
N LEU A 176 17.02 18.12 -2.86
CA LEU A 176 16.14 17.17 -3.53
C LEU A 176 16.79 15.78 -3.51
N PRO A 177 16.10 14.74 -2.98
CA PRO A 177 16.65 13.39 -2.91
C PRO A 177 17.06 12.83 -4.28
N GLU A 178 18.18 12.12 -4.31
CA GLU A 178 18.71 11.43 -5.49
C GLU A 178 18.13 10.02 -5.66
N ASP A 179 17.29 9.56 -4.72
CA ASP A 179 16.65 8.26 -4.75
C ASP A 179 15.12 8.38 -4.66
N VAL A 180 14.43 7.45 -5.33
CA VAL A 180 12.95 7.41 -5.40
C VAL A 180 12.28 7.31 -4.02
N LEU A 181 12.93 6.68 -3.04
CA LEU A 181 12.36 6.53 -1.69
C LEU A 181 12.31 7.87 -0.97
N GLY A 182 13.36 8.69 -1.10
CA GLY A 182 13.39 10.02 -0.50
C GLY A 182 12.26 10.93 -1.01
N LEU A 183 11.82 10.75 -2.25
CA LEU A 183 10.68 11.47 -2.84
C LEU A 183 9.31 10.91 -2.42
N GLY A 184 9.25 9.69 -1.89
CA GLY A 184 8.00 8.95 -1.66
C GLY A 184 7.03 9.56 -0.64
N ALA A 185 7.46 10.57 0.14
CA ALA A 185 6.57 11.34 1.00
C ALA A 185 5.83 12.49 0.29
N LEU A 186 6.33 12.94 -0.88
CA LEU A 186 5.66 13.93 -1.72
C LEU A 186 4.55 13.24 -2.51
N ASP A 187 3.37 13.84 -2.55
CA ASP A 187 2.26 13.37 -3.39
C ASP A 187 2.26 14.07 -4.75
N VAL A 188 2.63 15.34 -4.76
CA VAL A 188 2.74 16.16 -5.98
C VAL A 188 4.04 16.94 -5.97
N ILE A 189 4.68 17.04 -7.14
CA ILE A 189 5.76 18.00 -7.39
C ILE A 189 5.23 19.02 -8.41
N ILE A 190 5.31 20.31 -8.09
CA ILE A 190 4.98 21.40 -9.00
C ILE A 190 6.29 22.01 -9.47
N ILE A 191 6.52 22.03 -10.79
CA ILE A 191 7.63 22.72 -11.41
C ILE A 191 7.06 23.88 -12.21
N ASN A 192 7.34 25.10 -11.78
CA ASN A 192 6.87 26.30 -12.47
C ASN A 192 7.93 27.38 -12.34
N ASN A 193 8.27 28.06 -13.45
CA ASN A 193 9.24 29.15 -13.41
C ASN A 193 10.56 28.76 -12.69
N TYR A 194 11.06 27.53 -12.89
CA TYR A 194 12.31 27.01 -12.29
C TYR A 194 13.26 26.54 -13.38
N ASN A 195 14.57 26.76 -13.21
CA ASN A 195 15.56 26.25 -14.15
C ASN A 195 15.89 24.78 -13.87
N THR A 196 15.26 23.86 -14.62
CA THR A 196 15.42 22.42 -14.40
C THR A 196 16.80 21.89 -14.77
N SER A 197 17.62 22.62 -15.52
CA SER A 197 19.03 22.26 -15.76
C SER A 197 19.90 22.23 -14.49
N ASN A 198 19.39 22.74 -13.36
CA ASN A 198 20.03 22.62 -12.04
C ASN A 198 19.78 21.25 -11.38
N ILE A 199 18.87 20.43 -11.90
CA ILE A 199 18.57 19.09 -11.38
C ILE A 199 19.60 18.11 -11.98
N SER A 200 20.19 17.24 -11.14
CA SER A 200 21.14 16.24 -11.63
C SER A 200 20.44 15.09 -12.38
N ASN A 201 21.21 14.30 -13.13
CA ASN A 201 20.65 13.12 -13.81
C ASN A 201 20.06 12.11 -12.80
N GLU A 202 20.71 11.93 -11.66
CA GLU A 202 20.25 11.04 -10.59
C GLU A 202 18.91 11.52 -9.99
N GLN A 203 18.79 12.81 -9.74
CA GLN A 203 17.54 13.41 -9.27
C GLN A 203 16.43 13.32 -10.33
N TYR A 204 16.77 13.51 -11.60
CA TYR A 204 15.82 13.37 -12.70
C TYR A 204 15.33 11.94 -12.87
N ASP A 205 16.23 10.95 -12.81
CA ASP A 205 15.87 9.53 -12.83
C ASP A 205 15.02 9.17 -11.60
N ALA A 206 15.32 9.71 -10.43
CA ALA A 206 14.49 9.55 -9.24
C ALA A 206 13.08 10.14 -9.43
N ILE A 207 12.94 11.33 -10.04
CA ILE A 207 11.63 11.92 -10.38
C ILE A 207 10.89 11.02 -11.37
N LYS A 208 11.54 10.56 -12.44
CA LYS A 208 10.92 9.68 -13.44
C LYS A 208 10.40 8.39 -12.80
N GLN A 209 11.20 7.76 -11.95
CA GLN A 209 10.79 6.57 -11.21
C GLN A 209 9.68 6.87 -10.21
N TRP A 210 9.75 8.01 -9.50
CA TRP A 210 8.71 8.43 -8.56
C TRP A 210 7.38 8.67 -9.24
N VAL A 211 7.36 9.33 -10.41
CA VAL A 211 6.14 9.49 -11.23
C VAL A 211 5.62 8.11 -11.66
N LYS A 212 6.48 7.24 -12.22
CA LYS A 212 6.07 5.87 -12.59
C LYS A 212 5.46 5.10 -11.42
N ASN A 213 5.95 5.32 -10.19
CA ASN A 213 5.46 4.69 -8.97
C ASN A 213 4.19 5.33 -8.38
N GLY A 214 3.63 6.38 -8.98
CA GLY A 214 2.37 7.01 -8.54
C GLY A 214 2.50 8.44 -8.04
N GLY A 215 3.68 9.05 -8.13
CA GLY A 215 3.86 10.47 -7.91
C GLY A 215 3.23 11.31 -9.02
N HIS A 216 2.68 12.48 -8.69
CA HIS A 216 2.07 13.37 -9.67
C HIS A 216 2.91 14.61 -9.95
N LEU A 217 3.12 14.95 -11.21
CA LEU A 217 3.91 16.11 -11.61
C LEU A 217 2.98 17.17 -12.22
N ILE A 218 3.07 18.41 -11.77
CA ILE A 218 2.39 19.55 -12.41
C ILE A 218 3.47 20.49 -12.94
N ILE A 219 3.41 20.81 -14.23
CA ILE A 219 4.39 21.65 -14.91
C ILE A 219 3.70 22.88 -15.48
N GLY A 220 4.13 24.05 -15.00
CA GLY A 220 3.76 25.34 -15.56
C GLY A 220 4.81 25.86 -16.52
N THR A 221 4.40 26.17 -17.75
CA THR A 221 5.31 26.56 -18.83
C THR A 221 5.15 28.04 -19.17
N GLY A 222 4.24 28.39 -20.09
CA GLY A 222 4.03 29.76 -20.54
C GLY A 222 5.32 30.43 -21.01
N PRO A 223 5.49 31.74 -20.77
CA PRO A 223 6.71 32.46 -21.14
C PRO A 223 8.02 31.89 -20.56
N THR A 224 7.94 31.06 -19.50
CA THR A 224 9.10 30.50 -18.81
C THR A 224 9.43 29.06 -19.24
N TYR A 225 8.74 28.53 -20.27
CA TYR A 225 8.88 27.16 -20.75
C TYR A 225 10.33 26.71 -20.95
N ASN A 226 11.18 27.58 -21.51
CA ASN A 226 12.51 27.20 -21.96
C ASN A 226 13.44 26.81 -20.81
N LYS A 227 13.22 27.41 -19.62
CA LYS A 227 13.94 27.01 -18.40
C LYS A 227 13.26 25.86 -17.67
N THR A 228 11.92 25.82 -17.64
CA THR A 228 11.15 24.78 -16.95
C THR A 228 11.31 23.42 -17.62
N LEU A 229 11.34 23.39 -18.96
CA LEU A 229 11.39 22.15 -19.74
C LEU A 229 12.83 21.68 -20.05
N SER A 230 13.86 22.40 -19.62
CA SER A 230 15.25 22.19 -20.06
C SER A 230 15.83 20.79 -19.78
N ILE A 231 15.40 20.09 -18.73
CA ILE A 231 15.89 18.74 -18.41
C ILE A 231 15.17 17.62 -19.18
N PHE A 232 14.01 17.91 -19.77
CA PHE A 232 13.14 16.92 -20.42
C PHE A 232 13.54 16.75 -21.89
N GLU A 233 14.71 16.15 -22.11
CA GLU A 233 15.26 15.90 -23.45
C GLU A 233 14.99 14.47 -23.98
N ASP A 234 14.39 13.61 -23.15
CA ASP A 234 14.06 12.22 -23.47
C ASP A 234 12.56 12.01 -23.77
N ASP A 235 12.13 10.76 -23.93
CA ASP A 235 10.74 10.39 -24.19
C ASP A 235 9.81 10.57 -22.98
N PHE A 236 10.33 10.99 -21.82
CA PHE A 236 9.51 11.24 -20.65
C PHE A 236 8.50 12.35 -20.89
N LEU A 237 8.88 13.41 -21.62
CA LEU A 237 7.99 14.44 -22.14
C LEU A 237 8.45 14.89 -23.52
N SER A 238 7.62 14.66 -24.54
CA SER A 238 7.95 15.02 -25.93
C SER A 238 6.83 15.81 -26.60
N GLY A 239 7.21 16.87 -27.31
CA GLY A 239 6.27 17.73 -28.02
C GLY A 239 6.96 18.82 -28.84
N ASP A 240 6.20 19.42 -29.75
CA ASP A 240 6.67 20.47 -30.66
C ASP A 240 6.31 21.85 -30.11
N ILE A 241 7.33 22.67 -29.87
CA ILE A 241 7.18 24.04 -29.38
C ILE A 241 6.82 24.97 -30.55
N ARG A 242 5.71 25.69 -30.40
CA ARG A 242 5.18 26.63 -31.40
C ARG A 242 5.39 28.09 -30.99
N SER A 243 4.66 29.01 -31.60
CA SER A 243 4.76 30.43 -31.25
C SER A 243 3.93 30.75 -30.00
N ALA A 244 4.46 31.59 -29.13
CA ALA A 244 3.72 32.12 -27.99
C ALA A 244 2.54 33.00 -28.45
N ASN A 245 1.42 32.92 -27.76
CA ASN A 245 0.18 33.64 -28.07
C ASN A 245 -0.54 34.08 -26.78
N THR A 246 -1.57 34.90 -26.91
CA THR A 246 -2.50 35.21 -25.81
C THR A 246 -3.88 34.69 -26.18
N ILE A 247 -4.51 33.96 -25.25
CA ILE A 247 -5.82 33.33 -25.45
C ILE A 247 -6.76 33.78 -24.34
N GLU A 248 -7.98 34.14 -24.71
CA GLU A 248 -9.09 34.28 -23.77
C GLU A 248 -9.75 32.91 -23.58
N THR A 249 -9.89 32.48 -22.33
CA THR A 249 -10.47 31.18 -21.98
C THR A 249 -11.24 31.26 -20.67
N ASN A 250 -12.19 30.35 -20.48
CA ASN A 250 -12.74 29.99 -19.17
C ASN A 250 -12.53 28.49 -18.87
N PHE A 251 -11.53 27.87 -19.51
CA PHE A 251 -11.25 26.43 -19.48
C PHE A 251 -12.43 25.57 -19.94
N ASN A 252 -13.31 26.14 -20.76
CA ASN A 252 -14.58 25.55 -21.18
C ASN A 252 -15.43 25.01 -20.00
N HIS A 253 -15.41 25.73 -18.87
CA HIS A 253 -16.14 25.36 -17.65
C HIS A 253 -17.10 26.48 -17.26
N GLU A 254 -18.41 26.21 -17.27
CA GLU A 254 -19.46 27.24 -17.10
C GLU A 254 -19.36 28.03 -15.79
N ALA A 255 -18.84 27.41 -14.73
CA ALA A 255 -18.65 28.06 -13.44
C ALA A 255 -17.46 29.05 -13.39
N LEU A 256 -16.59 29.08 -14.41
CA LEU A 256 -15.40 29.93 -14.45
C LEU A 256 -15.63 31.15 -15.34
N MET A 257 -15.12 32.30 -14.90
CA MET A 257 -15.13 33.52 -15.71
C MET A 257 -14.05 33.50 -16.82
N PRO A 258 -14.22 34.28 -17.91
CA PRO A 258 -13.15 34.43 -18.90
C PRO A 258 -11.90 35.10 -18.32
N ILE A 259 -10.73 34.64 -18.74
CA ILE A 259 -9.40 35.16 -18.42
C ILE A 259 -8.50 35.17 -19.65
N ASN A 260 -7.64 36.18 -19.77
CA ASN A 260 -6.63 36.26 -20.84
C ASN A 260 -5.29 35.70 -20.34
N LEU A 261 -4.81 34.61 -20.94
CA LEU A 261 -3.56 33.95 -20.55
C LEU A 261 -2.49 34.09 -21.62
N HIS A 262 -1.27 34.38 -21.19
CA HIS A 262 -0.08 34.28 -22.03
C HIS A 262 0.38 32.83 -22.07
N ILE A 263 0.26 32.21 -23.25
CA ILE A 263 0.59 30.81 -23.45
C ILE A 263 1.85 30.66 -24.30
N GLN A 264 2.59 29.59 -24.03
CA GLN A 264 3.49 28.98 -24.98
C GLN A 264 2.75 27.80 -25.61
N ASP A 265 2.44 27.89 -26.90
CA ASP A 265 1.80 26.80 -27.61
C ASP A 265 2.79 25.62 -27.75
N ILE A 266 2.37 24.44 -27.29
CA ILE A 266 3.15 23.20 -27.31
C ILE A 266 2.21 22.07 -27.71
N ILE A 267 2.54 21.37 -28.80
CA ILE A 267 1.82 20.16 -29.18
C ILE A 267 2.54 18.95 -28.62
N MET A 268 1.95 18.35 -27.59
CA MET A 268 2.46 17.10 -27.03
C MET A 268 2.19 15.94 -27.98
N ASN A 269 3.11 14.99 -28.04
CA ASN A 269 2.96 13.78 -28.85
C ASN A 269 1.88 12.83 -28.31
N GLU A 270 1.52 12.99 -27.04
CA GLU A 270 0.59 12.12 -26.31
C GLU A 270 -0.14 12.88 -25.19
N GLY A 271 -0.95 12.15 -24.43
CA GLY A 271 -1.80 12.67 -23.35
C GLY A 271 -3.23 12.91 -23.82
N GLU A 272 -4.03 13.51 -22.95
CA GLU A 272 -5.42 13.91 -23.19
C GLU A 272 -5.62 15.37 -22.73
N ASP A 273 -6.53 16.09 -23.37
CA ASP A 273 -6.89 17.43 -22.94
C ASP A 273 -7.77 17.33 -21.68
N VAL A 274 -7.35 18.00 -20.61
CA VAL A 274 -8.15 18.05 -19.36
C VAL A 274 -9.39 18.89 -19.55
N PHE A 275 -9.26 19.96 -20.33
CA PHE A 275 -10.31 20.89 -20.69
C PHE A 275 -10.43 20.94 -22.21
N ALA A 276 -11.62 21.19 -22.74
CA ALA A 276 -11.84 21.16 -24.18
C ALA A 276 -11.06 22.23 -24.97
N ASP A 277 -10.47 23.22 -24.29
CA ASP A 277 -9.64 24.26 -24.91
C ASP A 277 -8.17 23.82 -25.12
N GLY A 278 -7.77 22.65 -24.61
CA GLY A 278 -6.43 22.07 -24.78
C GLY A 278 -5.30 22.81 -24.05
N LEU A 279 -5.60 23.70 -23.11
CA LEU A 279 -4.56 24.48 -22.42
C LEU A 279 -3.87 23.72 -21.27
N VAL A 280 -4.47 22.61 -20.84
CA VAL A 280 -3.93 21.71 -19.83
C VAL A 280 -3.94 20.28 -20.38
N ARG A 281 -2.76 19.71 -20.53
CA ARG A 281 -2.56 18.35 -21.05
C ARG A 281 -2.25 17.40 -19.90
N LYS A 282 -2.95 16.27 -19.85
CA LYS A 282 -2.73 15.19 -18.90
C LYS A 282 -2.03 14.03 -19.59
N ILE A 283 -0.89 13.62 -19.06
CA ILE A 283 -0.04 12.57 -19.64
C ILE A 283 0.17 11.49 -18.60
N GLN A 284 -0.24 10.26 -18.91
CA GLN A 284 -0.08 9.12 -18.03
C GLN A 284 1.36 8.58 -18.11
N ARG A 285 1.98 8.29 -16.96
CA ARG A 285 3.31 7.69 -16.84
C ARG A 285 3.35 6.71 -15.68
N GLY A 286 3.31 5.40 -15.97
CA GLY A 286 3.11 4.39 -14.93
C GLY A 286 1.83 4.69 -14.14
N ASN A 287 1.93 4.78 -12.82
CA ASN A 287 0.81 5.10 -11.92
C ASN A 287 0.60 6.60 -11.70
N GLY A 288 1.59 7.40 -12.08
CA GLY A 288 1.58 8.84 -11.92
C GLY A 288 0.98 9.55 -13.12
N VAL A 289 0.69 10.81 -12.90
CA VAL A 289 0.16 11.71 -13.91
C VAL A 289 1.08 12.92 -14.02
N ILE A 290 1.40 13.32 -15.24
CA ILE A 290 2.00 14.61 -15.53
C ILE A 290 0.91 15.53 -16.09
N LEU A 291 0.65 16.64 -15.44
CA LEU A 291 -0.17 17.73 -15.95
C LEU A 291 0.73 18.85 -16.44
N LEU A 292 0.71 19.10 -17.74
CA LEU A 292 1.43 20.20 -18.36
C LEU A 292 0.44 21.30 -18.73
N THR A 293 0.66 22.49 -18.22
CA THR A 293 -0.11 23.68 -18.59
C THR A 293 0.67 24.50 -19.61
N LEU A 294 -0.01 25.01 -20.64
CA LEU A 294 0.60 25.84 -21.69
C LEU A 294 0.89 27.28 -21.21
N PHE A 295 0.50 27.62 -19.99
CA PHE A 295 0.71 28.91 -19.34
C PHE A 295 1.57 28.73 -18.08
N ASP A 296 2.02 29.84 -17.50
CA ASP A 296 2.74 29.85 -16.22
C ASP A 296 1.74 29.98 -15.07
N LEU A 297 1.84 29.11 -14.06
CA LEU A 297 0.91 29.07 -12.93
C LEU A 297 1.10 30.25 -11.96
N GLY A 298 2.25 30.93 -12.00
CA GLY A 298 2.63 32.01 -11.11
C GLY A 298 2.57 33.41 -11.74
N LEU A 299 2.10 33.55 -12.99
CA LEU A 299 2.00 34.84 -13.66
C LEU A 299 0.59 35.44 -13.60
N GLU A 300 0.54 36.78 -13.63
CA GLU A 300 -0.71 37.51 -13.85
C GLU A 300 -1.24 37.27 -15.28
N PRO A 301 -2.57 37.25 -15.49
CA PRO A 301 -3.62 37.53 -14.50
C PRO A 301 -4.09 36.31 -13.68
N LEU A 302 -3.46 35.13 -13.81
CA LEU A 302 -3.95 33.91 -13.15
C LEU A 302 -3.86 33.99 -11.63
N VAL A 303 -2.80 34.60 -11.09
CA VAL A 303 -2.61 34.76 -9.64
C VAL A 303 -3.72 35.61 -9.02
N SER A 304 -4.11 36.73 -9.66
CA SER A 304 -5.18 37.62 -9.19
C SER A 304 -6.57 37.26 -9.73
N TYR A 305 -6.68 36.16 -10.48
CA TYR A 305 -7.93 35.73 -11.10
C TYR A 305 -8.99 35.41 -10.05
N HIS A 306 -10.23 35.87 -10.29
CA HIS A 306 -11.34 35.71 -9.35
C HIS A 306 -11.62 34.24 -8.99
N ASN A 307 -11.53 33.34 -9.96
CA ASN A 307 -11.74 31.90 -9.76
C ASN A 307 -10.42 31.11 -9.70
N ASN A 308 -9.32 31.70 -9.21
CA ASN A 308 -8.02 31.02 -9.11
C ASN A 308 -8.08 29.76 -8.21
N VAL A 309 -8.85 29.80 -7.11
CA VAL A 309 -9.06 28.67 -6.19
C VAL A 309 -9.93 27.58 -6.82
N ASP A 310 -10.98 27.95 -7.55
CA ASP A 310 -11.84 27.00 -8.27
C ASP A 310 -11.06 26.30 -9.38
N PHE A 311 -10.26 27.07 -10.13
CA PHE A 311 -9.31 26.53 -11.12
C PHE A 311 -8.32 25.58 -10.46
N ALA A 312 -7.75 25.94 -9.30
CA ALA A 312 -6.85 25.05 -8.56
C ALA A 312 -7.55 23.75 -8.15
N ALA A 313 -8.80 23.81 -7.69
CA ALA A 313 -9.58 22.63 -7.34
C ALA A 313 -9.78 21.71 -8.56
N LEU A 314 -10.13 22.26 -9.72
CA LEU A 314 -10.27 21.52 -10.97
C LEU A 314 -8.94 20.89 -11.41
N LEU A 315 -7.84 21.64 -11.31
CA LEU A 315 -6.50 21.15 -11.63
C LEU A 315 -6.14 19.92 -10.78
N PHE A 316 -6.31 20.00 -9.46
CA PHE A 316 -5.99 18.89 -8.54
C PHE A 316 -6.94 17.70 -8.67
N ASN A 317 -8.24 17.92 -8.94
CA ASN A 317 -9.19 16.83 -9.23
C ASN A 317 -8.77 16.00 -10.45
N ASN A 318 -8.12 16.64 -11.43
CA ASN A 318 -7.58 15.96 -12.61
C ASN A 318 -6.16 15.43 -12.41
N THR A 319 -5.49 15.82 -11.32
CA THR A 319 -4.14 15.37 -10.96
C THR A 319 -4.20 14.08 -10.14
N ILE A 320 -5.02 14.08 -9.08
CA ILE A 320 -5.03 13.06 -8.02
C ILE A 320 -6.37 12.33 -8.03
N SER A 321 -6.34 11.00 -8.15
CA SER A 321 -7.55 10.17 -8.11
C SER A 321 -8.09 9.99 -6.69
N ASN A 322 -9.39 9.67 -6.58
CA ASN A 322 -10.02 9.35 -5.29
C ASN A 322 -9.36 8.12 -4.64
N GLU A 323 -8.98 7.15 -5.47
CA GLU A 323 -8.21 5.98 -5.08
C GLU A 323 -6.91 6.38 -4.40
N TYR A 324 -6.16 7.31 -4.99
CA TYR A 324 -4.94 7.83 -4.39
C TYR A 324 -5.21 8.52 -3.05
N LEU A 325 -6.20 9.41 -2.97
CA LEU A 325 -6.55 10.14 -1.74
C LEU A 325 -6.94 9.18 -0.61
N TYR A 326 -7.75 8.18 -0.92
CA TYR A 326 -8.14 7.15 0.04
C TYR A 326 -6.93 6.32 0.48
N ASN A 327 -6.11 5.85 -0.46
CA ASN A 327 -4.89 5.10 -0.15
C ASN A 327 -3.92 5.91 0.72
N ALA A 328 -3.73 7.20 0.44
CA ALA A 328 -2.88 8.07 1.25
C ALA A 328 -3.41 8.23 2.70
N GLN A 329 -4.73 8.20 2.91
CA GLN A 329 -5.33 8.25 4.25
C GLN A 329 -5.27 6.89 4.97
N VAL A 330 -5.35 5.78 4.23
CA VAL A 330 -5.47 4.40 4.75
C VAL A 330 -4.13 3.67 4.81
N ASP A 331 -3.08 4.14 4.15
CA ASP A 331 -1.70 3.65 4.29
C ASP A 331 -1.25 3.63 5.76
N ASN A 332 -1.79 4.55 6.59
CA ASN A 332 -1.63 4.57 8.04
C ASN A 332 -2.14 3.30 8.76
N ARG A 333 -3.05 2.54 8.15
CA ARG A 333 -3.69 1.30 8.66
C ARG A 333 -3.22 0.04 7.94
N ARG A 334 -2.75 0.13 6.68
CA ARG A 334 -2.25 -1.01 5.89
C ARG A 334 -1.03 -1.69 6.50
N LEU A 335 -0.26 -0.96 7.31
CA LEU A 335 0.86 -1.50 8.08
C LEU A 335 0.44 -2.30 9.33
N ASP A 336 -0.85 -2.66 9.46
CA ASP A 336 -1.35 -3.64 10.42
C ASP A 336 -0.74 -5.02 10.12
N GLY A 337 0.47 -5.23 10.64
CA GLY A 337 1.24 -6.46 10.52
C GLY A 337 0.51 -7.70 11.06
N TRP A 338 -0.65 -7.57 11.73
CA TRP A 338 -1.51 -8.68 12.09
C TRP A 338 -2.03 -9.45 10.86
N ARG A 339 -2.62 -8.75 9.87
CA ARG A 339 -3.16 -9.38 8.65
C ARG A 339 -2.05 -10.06 7.86
N LEU A 340 -0.96 -9.33 7.63
CA LEU A 340 0.27 -9.80 7.00
C LEU A 340 0.88 -11.01 7.72
N SER A 341 0.97 -10.95 9.05
CA SER A 341 1.52 -12.05 9.84
C SER A 341 0.72 -13.32 9.73
N SER A 342 -0.61 -13.23 9.60
CA SER A 342 -1.48 -14.40 9.60
C SER A 342 -1.33 -15.25 8.34
N TYR A 343 -0.83 -14.71 7.22
CA TYR A 343 -0.65 -15.46 5.97
C TYR A 343 0.83 -15.77 5.66
N LEU A 344 1.74 -14.82 5.90
CA LEU A 344 3.18 -14.99 5.65
C LEU A 344 3.80 -16.03 6.59
N SER A 345 3.15 -16.29 7.73
CA SER A 345 3.55 -17.31 8.69
C SER A 345 3.03 -18.72 8.39
N MET A 346 2.14 -18.88 7.42
CA MET A 346 1.52 -20.16 7.08
C MET A 346 2.10 -20.76 5.81
N PHE A 347 2.15 -22.09 5.75
CA PHE A 347 2.77 -22.84 4.66
C PHE A 347 1.77 -23.87 4.11
N PRO A 348 1.33 -23.77 2.84
CA PRO A 348 0.40 -24.73 2.26
C PRO A 348 1.06 -26.11 2.06
N ASP A 349 2.35 -26.16 1.73
CA ASP A 349 3.08 -27.39 1.38
C ASP A 349 4.00 -27.91 2.50
N VAL A 350 3.50 -27.89 3.74
CA VAL A 350 4.20 -28.62 4.81
C VAL A 350 3.96 -30.10 4.61
N ASN A 351 5.03 -30.85 4.35
CA ASN A 351 5.05 -32.30 4.51
C ASN A 351 4.87 -32.67 5.99
N LEU A 352 3.64 -32.52 6.49
CA LEU A 352 3.28 -32.98 7.82
C LEU A 352 3.47 -34.50 7.86
N PRO A 353 4.08 -35.04 8.92
CA PRO A 353 4.14 -36.48 9.09
C PRO A 353 2.71 -37.03 9.04
N LYS A 354 2.47 -38.01 8.16
CA LYS A 354 1.15 -38.61 8.01
C LYS A 354 0.68 -39.08 9.39
N MET A 355 -0.46 -38.56 9.86
CA MET A 355 -0.99 -38.89 11.18
C MET A 355 -1.18 -40.41 11.35
N SER A 356 -1.51 -41.11 10.26
CA SER A 356 -1.58 -42.57 10.23
C SER A 356 -0.24 -43.24 10.58
N THR A 357 0.89 -42.72 10.11
CA THR A 357 2.22 -43.26 10.43
C THR A 357 2.54 -43.10 11.92
N ILE A 358 2.23 -41.94 12.52
CA ILE A 358 2.42 -41.72 13.95
C ILE A 358 1.54 -42.68 14.77
N VAL A 359 0.26 -42.80 14.41
CA VAL A 359 -0.68 -43.73 15.07
C VAL A 359 -0.21 -45.18 14.96
N ILE A 360 0.27 -45.60 13.79
CA ILE A 360 0.81 -46.95 13.57
C ILE A 360 2.03 -47.18 14.47
N ILE A 361 2.97 -46.22 14.55
CA ILE A 361 4.15 -46.33 15.42
C ILE A 361 3.73 -46.46 16.88
N ILE A 362 2.77 -45.65 17.35
CA ILE A 362 2.25 -45.71 18.73
C ILE A 362 1.54 -47.05 19.00
N MET A 363 0.74 -47.54 18.06
CA MET A 363 0.05 -48.83 18.19
C MET A 363 1.05 -49.99 18.28
N ILE A 364 2.07 -50.00 17.43
CA ILE A 364 3.14 -51.01 17.48
C ILE A 364 3.89 -50.92 18.81
N TYR A 365 4.22 -49.71 19.28
CA TYR A 365 4.86 -49.50 20.58
C TYR A 365 4.03 -50.07 21.74
N LEU A 366 2.72 -49.78 21.80
CA LEU A 366 1.82 -50.27 22.84
C LEU A 366 1.66 -51.80 22.80
N LEU A 367 1.60 -52.39 21.60
CA LEU A 367 1.58 -53.85 21.43
C LEU A 367 2.88 -54.52 21.89
N ILE A 368 4.02 -53.87 21.67
CA ILE A 368 5.32 -54.40 22.09
C ILE A 368 5.46 -54.30 23.62
N VAL A 369 5.21 -53.13 24.20
CA VAL A 369 5.41 -52.87 25.64
C VAL A 369 4.35 -53.53 26.52
N GLY A 370 3.13 -53.70 26.04
CA GLY A 370 2.06 -54.35 26.80
C GLY A 370 2.12 -55.87 26.67
N PRO A 371 1.43 -56.46 25.68
CA PRO A 371 1.30 -57.90 25.57
C PRO A 371 2.62 -58.60 25.23
N LEU A 372 3.36 -58.14 24.21
CA LEU A 372 4.48 -58.91 23.68
C LEU A 372 5.60 -59.11 24.71
N ILE A 373 6.07 -58.02 25.33
CA ILE A 373 7.16 -58.11 26.30
C ILE A 373 6.72 -58.84 27.58
N TYR A 374 5.47 -58.67 28.02
CA TYR A 374 4.92 -59.37 29.17
C TYR A 374 4.82 -60.87 28.92
N PHE A 375 4.30 -61.28 27.76
CA PHE A 375 4.20 -62.70 27.41
C PHE A 375 5.58 -63.35 27.27
N ILE A 376 6.57 -62.66 26.68
CA ILE A 376 7.95 -63.15 26.59
C ILE A 376 8.56 -63.29 27.99
N ALA A 377 8.46 -62.26 28.83
CA ALA A 377 9.01 -62.29 30.19
C ALA A 377 8.32 -63.34 31.08
N LYS A 378 7.01 -63.55 30.90
CA LYS A 378 6.23 -64.59 31.58
C LYS A 378 6.63 -65.99 31.12
N LYS A 379 6.85 -66.20 29.81
CA LYS A 379 7.24 -67.52 29.26
C LYS A 379 8.67 -67.91 29.64
N LEU A 380 9.55 -66.93 29.85
CA LEU A 380 10.92 -67.13 30.32
C LEU A 380 11.07 -67.14 31.85
N ASP A 381 9.95 -66.97 32.59
CA ASP A 381 9.88 -66.83 34.05
C ASP A 381 10.84 -65.78 34.65
N LYS A 382 11.07 -64.71 33.87
CA LYS A 382 12.06 -63.66 34.13
C LYS A 382 11.41 -62.29 34.08
N ARG A 383 10.42 -62.07 34.94
CA ARG A 383 9.57 -60.87 34.92
C ARG A 383 10.33 -59.60 35.34
N GLU A 384 11.41 -59.76 36.09
CA GLU A 384 12.35 -58.72 36.44
C GLU A 384 13.02 -58.07 35.20
N PHE A 385 13.12 -58.77 34.07
CA PHE A 385 13.64 -58.19 32.82
C PHE A 385 12.72 -57.12 32.23
N LEU A 386 11.46 -57.02 32.65
CA LEU A 386 10.56 -55.93 32.25
C LEU A 386 11.12 -54.56 32.64
N TRP A 387 11.84 -54.48 33.77
CA TRP A 387 12.49 -53.25 34.24
C TRP A 387 13.58 -52.74 33.29
N ILE A 388 14.16 -53.61 32.45
CA ILE A 388 15.17 -53.25 31.45
C ILE A 388 14.56 -53.18 30.06
N GLY A 389 13.68 -54.13 29.73
CA GLY A 389 13.09 -54.27 28.41
C GLY A 389 12.19 -53.10 28.03
N VAL A 390 11.35 -52.62 28.96
CA VAL A 390 10.47 -51.48 28.69
C VAL A 390 11.28 -50.20 28.41
N PRO A 391 12.26 -49.79 29.25
CA PRO A 391 13.15 -48.67 28.92
C PRO A 391 13.92 -48.85 27.61
N ALA A 392 14.43 -50.05 27.31
CA ALA A 392 15.18 -50.30 26.08
C ALA A 392 14.32 -50.09 24.82
N ILE A 393 13.08 -50.61 24.82
CA ILE A 393 12.14 -50.39 23.71
C ILE A 393 11.75 -48.92 23.61
N ALA A 394 11.55 -48.22 24.73
CA ALA A 394 11.28 -46.79 24.72
C ALA A 394 12.41 -45.99 24.06
N ILE A 395 13.68 -46.32 24.34
CA ILE A 395 14.84 -45.69 23.68
C ILE A 395 14.85 -45.97 22.17
N ILE A 396 14.57 -47.22 21.77
CA ILE A 396 14.50 -47.60 20.34
C ILE A 396 13.41 -46.80 19.63
N PHE A 397 12.19 -46.75 20.18
CA PHE A 397 11.09 -46.00 19.58
C PHE A 397 11.34 -44.49 19.57
N THR A 398 12.02 -43.95 20.59
CA THR A 398 12.49 -42.56 20.58
C THR A 398 13.44 -42.31 19.41
N GLY A 399 14.39 -43.22 19.16
CA GLY A 399 15.29 -43.16 18.00
C GLY A 399 14.56 -43.26 16.66
N ILE A 400 13.57 -44.15 16.55
CA ILE A 400 12.71 -44.28 15.36
C ILE A 400 11.97 -42.96 15.11
N ILE A 401 11.28 -42.42 16.13
CA ILE A 401 10.55 -41.15 16.02
C ILE A 401 11.50 -40.01 15.65
N PHE A 402 12.69 -39.95 16.25
CA PHE A 402 13.69 -38.94 15.92
C PHE A 402 14.17 -39.06 14.47
N SER A 403 14.40 -40.27 13.98
CA SER A 403 14.81 -40.52 12.58
C SER A 403 13.71 -40.17 11.59
N PHE A 404 12.46 -40.54 11.87
CA PHE A 404 11.30 -40.19 11.04
C PHE A 404 10.98 -38.69 11.07
N GLY A 405 11.18 -38.04 12.23
CA GLY A 405 11.07 -36.59 12.35
C GLY A 405 12.17 -35.84 11.61
N GLY A 406 13.33 -36.46 11.41
CA GLY A 406 14.46 -35.85 10.69
C GLY A 406 14.17 -35.50 9.24
N SER A 407 13.40 -36.32 8.52
CA SER A 407 13.05 -36.09 7.11
C SER A 407 11.96 -35.04 6.89
N THR A 408 11.18 -34.73 7.92
CA THR A 408 10.11 -33.71 7.88
C THR A 408 10.57 -32.38 8.49
N ARG A 409 11.79 -32.31 9.03
CA ARG A 409 12.31 -31.14 9.74
C ARG A 409 12.89 -30.12 8.76
N PHE A 410 12.33 -28.93 8.74
CA PHE A 410 12.93 -27.78 8.06
C PHE A 410 14.27 -27.42 8.71
N THR A 411 15.35 -27.46 7.93
CA THR A 411 16.71 -27.15 8.41
C THR A 411 17.27 -25.85 7.85
N GLN A 412 16.65 -25.33 6.78
CA GLN A 412 16.97 -24.07 6.13
C GLN A 412 15.86 -23.04 6.40
N PRO A 413 16.17 -21.73 6.36
CA PRO A 413 15.16 -20.69 6.37
C PRO A 413 14.19 -20.86 5.21
N ILE A 414 12.93 -20.46 5.41
CA ILE A 414 11.91 -20.47 4.37
C ILE A 414 11.49 -19.04 4.11
N ILE A 415 11.28 -18.74 2.83
CA ILE A 415 10.78 -17.45 2.34
C ILE A 415 9.39 -17.71 1.76
N ASN A 416 8.39 -17.02 2.30
CA ASN A 416 7.08 -16.91 1.67
C ASN A 416 6.93 -15.48 1.18
N ARG A 417 6.57 -15.30 -0.08
CA ARG A 417 6.26 -14.00 -0.67
C ARG A 417 4.81 -14.01 -1.10
N GLY A 418 4.13 -12.90 -0.90
CA GLY A 418 2.88 -12.66 -1.59
C GLY A 418 2.91 -11.31 -2.30
N ASN A 419 2.43 -11.34 -3.53
CA ASN A 419 2.48 -10.23 -4.47
C ASN A 419 1.06 -9.86 -4.90
N ILE A 420 0.73 -8.57 -4.83
CA ILE A 420 -0.44 -8.01 -5.49
C ILE A 420 0.07 -7.33 -6.76
N ILE A 421 -0.25 -7.91 -7.90
CA ILE A 421 0.25 -7.52 -9.22
C ILE A 421 -0.91 -6.88 -9.98
N MET A 422 -0.78 -5.58 -10.25
CA MET A 422 -1.74 -4.84 -11.06
C MET A 422 -1.17 -4.64 -12.48
N LEU A 423 -1.92 -5.01 -13.50
CA LEU A 423 -1.55 -4.86 -14.90
C LEU A 423 -2.48 -3.86 -15.59
N ASN A 424 -2.00 -3.21 -16.65
CA ASN A 424 -2.84 -2.43 -17.56
C ASN A 424 -3.34 -3.31 -18.72
N ASN A 425 -4.19 -2.75 -19.58
CA ASN A 425 -4.71 -3.41 -20.78
C ASN A 425 -3.69 -3.54 -21.92
N SER A 426 -2.46 -3.06 -21.72
CA SER A 426 -1.36 -3.06 -22.69
C SER A 426 -0.22 -3.99 -22.26
N ASP A 427 -0.50 -4.92 -21.34
CA ASP A 427 0.44 -5.87 -20.73
C ASP A 427 1.54 -5.25 -19.84
N ASP A 428 1.52 -3.94 -19.60
CA ASP A 428 2.46 -3.31 -18.68
C ASP A 428 2.05 -3.54 -17.22
N VAL A 429 3.05 -3.83 -16.41
CA VAL A 429 2.91 -3.85 -14.96
C VAL A 429 2.72 -2.43 -14.44
N ILE A 430 1.54 -2.15 -13.88
CA ILE A 430 1.18 -0.90 -13.23
C ILE A 430 1.89 -0.82 -11.88
N ASN A 431 1.67 -1.81 -11.01
CA ASN A 431 2.21 -1.82 -9.65
C ASN A 431 2.40 -3.25 -9.15
N ILE A 432 3.43 -3.44 -8.30
CA ILE A 432 3.63 -4.68 -7.55
C ILE A 432 3.85 -4.33 -6.08
N GLU A 433 2.89 -4.71 -5.23
CA GLU A 433 3.07 -4.71 -3.79
C GLU A 433 3.56 -6.09 -3.33
N SER A 434 4.81 -6.17 -2.84
CA SER A 434 5.41 -7.41 -2.38
C SER A 434 5.65 -7.44 -0.88
N TYR A 435 5.16 -8.50 -0.24
CA TYR A 435 5.34 -8.77 1.17
C TYR A 435 6.04 -10.11 1.37
N VAL A 436 7.06 -10.13 2.22
CA VAL A 436 7.88 -11.31 2.46
C VAL A 436 7.93 -11.69 3.94
N GLY A 437 7.70 -12.97 4.20
CA GLY A 437 7.86 -13.62 5.49
C GLY A 437 9.07 -14.55 5.46
N ILE A 438 10.02 -14.29 6.35
CA ILE A 438 11.22 -15.10 6.51
C ILE A 438 11.16 -15.84 7.85
N ILE A 439 11.12 -17.18 7.79
CA ILE A 439 11.06 -18.03 8.97
C ILE A 439 12.36 -18.83 9.09
N SER A 440 13.02 -18.70 10.24
CA SER A 440 14.22 -19.50 10.54
C SER A 440 13.91 -20.65 11.48
N PRO A 441 14.28 -21.90 11.17
CA PRO A 441 14.04 -23.05 12.05
C PRO A 441 14.97 -23.10 13.28
N ARG A 442 15.97 -22.20 13.36
CA ARG A 442 16.94 -22.13 14.47
C ARG A 442 16.99 -20.70 15.01
N ALA A 443 17.19 -20.58 16.32
CA ALA A 443 17.49 -19.30 16.93
C ALA A 443 18.94 -18.89 16.60
N ARG A 444 19.12 -17.82 15.83
CA ARG A 444 20.43 -17.28 15.40
C ARG A 444 20.27 -15.85 14.89
N ASN A 445 21.37 -15.18 14.54
CA ASN A 445 21.28 -13.95 13.76
C ASN A 445 20.90 -14.28 12.31
N LEU A 446 20.04 -13.44 11.72
CA LEU A 446 19.69 -13.51 10.30
C LEU A 446 20.36 -12.34 9.59
N LEU A 447 21.17 -12.64 8.58
CA LEU A 447 21.60 -11.70 7.57
C LEU A 447 20.74 -11.94 6.33
N ILE A 448 20.02 -10.91 5.91
CA ILE A 448 19.16 -10.92 4.73
C ILE A 448 19.78 -9.93 3.74
N GLU A 449 20.15 -10.42 2.57
CA GLU A 449 20.71 -9.61 1.48
C GLU A 449 19.60 -9.44 0.43
N VAL A 450 19.20 -8.20 0.18
CA VAL A 450 18.17 -7.84 -0.80
C VAL A 450 18.78 -6.85 -1.81
N PRO A 451 18.50 -6.99 -3.11
CA PRO A 451 18.87 -5.97 -4.10
C PRO A 451 18.32 -4.58 -3.72
N ASN A 452 19.12 -3.54 -3.90
CA ASN A 452 18.77 -2.18 -3.47
C ASN A 452 17.56 -1.58 -4.19
N ASP A 453 17.40 -1.90 -5.47
CA ASP A 453 16.27 -1.50 -6.31
C ASP A 453 14.92 -1.95 -5.75
N LYS A 454 14.91 -2.99 -4.90
CA LYS A 454 13.70 -3.51 -4.26
C LYS A 454 13.27 -2.72 -3.02
N SER A 455 14.08 -1.80 -2.52
CA SER A 455 13.69 -0.89 -1.42
C SER A 455 13.10 -1.60 -0.18
N PRO A 456 13.83 -2.57 0.42
CA PRO A 456 13.28 -3.39 1.48
C PRO A 456 13.07 -2.60 2.78
N ALA A 457 11.91 -2.76 3.40
CA ALA A 457 11.63 -2.24 4.73
C ALA A 457 11.19 -3.38 5.67
N LEU A 458 11.81 -3.47 6.84
CA LEU A 458 11.35 -4.38 7.90
C LEU A 458 9.93 -4.01 8.32
N LEU A 459 9.03 -4.95 8.55
CA LEU A 459 7.71 -4.66 9.08
C LEU A 459 7.65 -4.98 10.57
N ALA A 460 6.80 -4.28 11.33
CA ALA A 460 6.62 -4.53 12.75
C ALA A 460 5.94 -5.89 12.97
N ASN A 461 6.59 -6.77 13.75
CA ASN A 461 6.01 -8.06 14.11
C ASN A 461 5.02 -7.90 15.29
N HIS A 462 3.73 -7.90 14.97
CA HIS A 462 2.64 -7.70 15.93
C HIS A 462 2.42 -8.88 16.89
N HIS A 463 3.09 -10.03 16.72
CA HIS A 463 3.04 -11.12 17.71
C HIS A 463 3.57 -10.70 19.10
N ASN A 464 4.34 -9.60 19.17
CA ASN A 464 4.87 -9.06 20.42
C ASN A 464 3.96 -7.99 21.08
N TYR A 465 2.81 -7.62 20.49
CA TYR A 465 1.97 -6.51 21.00
C TYR A 465 1.44 -6.75 22.43
N TYR A 466 1.32 -8.01 22.85
CA TYR A 466 0.94 -8.41 24.22
C TYR A 466 2.11 -8.87 25.10
N SER A 467 3.34 -8.82 24.60
CA SER A 467 4.53 -9.23 25.35
C SER A 467 5.01 -8.09 26.23
N ASN A 468 4.60 -8.08 27.50
CA ASN A 468 5.05 -7.15 28.56
C ASN A 468 6.53 -7.29 28.95
N ASN A 469 7.39 -7.85 28.10
CA ASN A 469 8.81 -8.05 28.43
C ASN A 469 9.61 -6.78 28.12
N THR A 470 9.67 -5.89 29.11
CA THR A 470 10.28 -4.54 29.06
C THR A 470 11.81 -4.49 28.97
N ASN A 471 12.52 -5.63 28.91
CA ASN A 471 13.97 -5.65 29.20
C ASN A 471 14.92 -6.06 28.06
N LYS A 472 14.46 -6.30 26.82
CA LYS A 472 15.37 -6.68 25.72
C LYS A 472 15.12 -5.87 24.46
N ILE A 473 16.03 -4.92 24.18
CA ILE A 473 16.02 -4.16 22.92
C ILE A 473 16.49 -5.09 21.80
N VAL A 474 15.63 -5.33 20.81
CA VAL A 474 16.02 -6.00 19.57
C VAL A 474 16.62 -4.93 18.67
N HIS A 475 17.91 -5.09 18.35
CA HIS A 475 18.60 -4.26 17.37
C HIS A 475 18.56 -4.95 16.02
N SER A 476 17.92 -4.30 15.07
CA SER A 476 18.04 -4.62 13.65
C SER A 476 18.99 -3.60 13.01
N VAL A 477 19.97 -4.06 12.25
CA VAL A 477 20.91 -3.18 11.55
C VAL A 477 20.66 -3.30 10.06
N ILE A 478 20.31 -2.19 9.43
CA ILE A 478 20.14 -2.08 7.98
C ILE A 478 21.37 -1.33 7.46
N THR A 479 22.21 -2.01 6.69
CA THR A 479 23.35 -1.40 6.01
C THR A 479 23.00 -1.26 4.54
N VAL A 480 22.96 -0.02 4.06
CA VAL A 480 22.68 0.30 2.66
C VAL A 480 24.04 0.48 1.96
N ASP A 481 24.43 -0.49 1.13
CA ASP A 481 25.58 -0.38 0.24
C ASP A 481 25.14 0.11 -1.15
N ARG A 482 25.99 0.04 -2.19
CA ARG A 482 25.64 0.52 -3.54
C ARG A 482 24.60 -0.35 -4.27
N ASP A 483 24.75 -1.68 -4.19
CA ASP A 483 23.92 -2.61 -4.98
C ASP A 483 22.99 -3.48 -4.12
N ILE A 484 23.31 -3.63 -2.83
CA ILE A 484 22.64 -4.57 -1.91
C ILE A 484 22.34 -3.86 -0.59
N THR A 485 21.15 -4.10 -0.06
CA THR A 485 20.76 -3.74 1.30
C THR A 485 20.92 -4.97 2.18
N ASN A 486 21.79 -4.86 3.17
CA ASN A 486 22.06 -5.90 4.17
C ASN A 486 21.22 -5.64 5.42
N ILE A 487 20.30 -6.54 5.72
CA ILE A 487 19.44 -6.47 6.91
C ILE A 487 19.89 -7.54 7.90
N GLU A 488 20.56 -7.12 8.97
CA GLU A 488 20.94 -7.99 10.09
C GLU A 488 19.91 -7.90 11.21
N ILE A 489 19.20 -9.01 11.46
CA ILE A 489 18.27 -9.16 12.59
C ILE A 489 18.96 -10.01 13.67
N LYS A 490 19.21 -9.40 14.83
CA LYS A 490 19.92 -10.07 15.94
C LYS A 490 18.96 -10.89 16.81
N ASN A 491 19.44 -12.04 17.29
CA ASN A 491 18.73 -12.89 18.25
C ASN A 491 17.33 -13.36 17.81
N THR A 492 17.15 -13.71 16.53
CA THR A 492 15.83 -14.19 16.07
C THR A 492 15.47 -15.50 16.76
N GLN A 493 14.20 -15.65 17.14
CA GLN A 493 13.69 -16.89 17.72
C GLN A 493 13.41 -17.93 16.63
N ALA A 494 13.52 -19.21 16.97
CA ALA A 494 13.16 -20.28 16.04
C ALA A 494 11.66 -20.22 15.72
N PHE A 495 11.32 -20.39 14.44
CA PHE A 495 9.96 -20.37 13.88
C PHE A 495 9.19 -19.06 14.05
N ASN A 496 9.83 -17.99 14.53
CA ASN A 496 9.22 -16.67 14.55
C ASN A 496 9.46 -15.98 13.19
N PRO A 497 8.43 -15.62 12.43
CA PRO A 497 8.59 -14.94 11.16
C PRO A 497 9.17 -13.53 11.32
N ASN A 498 9.97 -13.12 10.34
CA ASN A 498 10.46 -11.76 10.17
C ASN A 498 9.86 -11.25 8.87
N PHE A 499 9.21 -10.09 8.93
CA PHE A 499 8.45 -9.56 7.80
C PHE A 499 9.18 -8.41 7.13
N LEU A 500 9.10 -8.37 5.81
CA LEU A 500 9.64 -7.33 4.94
C LEU A 500 8.54 -6.88 3.98
N SER A 501 8.46 -5.59 3.69
CA SER A 501 7.84 -5.08 2.47
C SER A 501 8.93 -4.68 1.49
N MET A 502 8.67 -4.81 0.20
CA MET A 502 9.59 -4.34 -0.83
C MET A 502 8.81 -3.95 -2.07
N VAL A 503 9.42 -3.12 -2.91
CA VAL A 503 8.97 -2.87 -4.28
C VAL A 503 9.57 -3.95 -5.15
N ASP A 504 8.78 -4.55 -6.04
CA ASP A 504 9.30 -5.54 -6.98
C ASP A 504 9.05 -5.09 -8.42
N THR A 505 9.83 -5.65 -9.34
CA THR A 505 9.74 -5.41 -10.77
C THR A 505 9.80 -6.79 -11.40
N PHE A 506 8.64 -7.36 -11.73
CA PHE A 506 8.55 -8.59 -12.49
C PHE A 506 8.48 -8.23 -13.97
N GLU A 507 9.33 -8.87 -14.78
CA GLU A 507 9.07 -8.96 -16.22
C GLU A 507 8.08 -10.11 -16.41
N LEU A 508 6.83 -9.79 -16.71
CA LEU A 508 5.85 -10.79 -17.14
C LEU A 508 6.02 -11.03 -18.65
N GLU A 509 5.97 -12.30 -19.08
CA GLU A 509 6.16 -12.67 -20.49
C GLU A 509 4.97 -12.26 -21.39
N GLY A 510 3.85 -11.81 -20.80
CA GLY A 510 2.65 -11.29 -21.46
C GLY A 510 1.58 -10.91 -20.43
N GLY A 511 0.39 -10.49 -20.87
CA GLY A 511 -0.74 -10.20 -19.98
C GLY A 511 -1.98 -11.07 -20.22
N ILE A 512 -3.15 -10.55 -19.82
CA ILE A 512 -4.44 -11.20 -20.08
C ILE A 512 -5.28 -10.26 -20.93
N HIS A 513 -5.75 -10.78 -22.05
CA HIS A 513 -6.63 -10.05 -22.95
C HIS A 513 -8.06 -10.54 -22.75
N SER A 514 -8.98 -9.62 -22.53
CA SER A 514 -10.41 -9.90 -22.39
C SER A 514 -11.20 -9.23 -23.50
N ASN A 515 -12.03 -10.00 -24.20
CA ASN A 515 -13.12 -9.48 -25.02
C ASN A 515 -14.42 -10.05 -24.45
N LEU A 516 -14.94 -9.38 -23.44
CA LEU A 516 -16.08 -9.83 -22.66
C LEU A 516 -17.24 -8.87 -22.84
N SER A 517 -18.43 -9.44 -22.89
CA SER A 517 -19.69 -8.75 -22.93
C SER A 517 -20.59 -9.25 -21.80
N PHE A 518 -21.60 -8.48 -21.43
CA PHE A 518 -22.64 -8.96 -20.54
C PHE A 518 -24.04 -8.63 -21.06
N ASP A 519 -24.99 -9.51 -20.73
CA ASP A 519 -26.41 -9.37 -21.03
C ASP A 519 -27.28 -10.01 -19.93
N LEU A 520 -28.57 -10.22 -20.22
CA LEU A 520 -29.56 -10.87 -19.34
C LEU A 520 -29.13 -12.25 -18.78
N ASN A 521 -28.28 -12.98 -19.51
CA ASN A 521 -27.88 -14.35 -19.17
C ASN A 521 -26.55 -14.42 -18.41
N GLY A 522 -25.80 -13.32 -18.33
CA GLY A 522 -24.53 -13.22 -17.62
C GLY A 522 -23.40 -12.64 -18.48
N ILE A 523 -22.17 -13.00 -18.16
CA ILE A 523 -20.97 -12.58 -18.90
C ILE A 523 -20.63 -13.64 -19.95
N SER A 524 -20.34 -13.20 -21.17
CA SER A 524 -19.91 -14.06 -22.27
C SER A 524 -18.82 -13.42 -23.12
N GLY A 525 -17.97 -14.23 -23.74
CA GLY A 525 -16.90 -13.75 -24.62
C GLY A 525 -15.66 -14.62 -24.57
N THR A 526 -14.49 -14.03 -24.84
CA THR A 526 -13.20 -14.72 -24.81
C THR A 526 -12.22 -14.06 -23.85
N LEU A 527 -11.40 -14.89 -23.23
CA LEU A 527 -10.32 -14.47 -22.36
C LEU A 527 -9.07 -15.26 -22.73
N THR A 528 -7.97 -14.55 -22.97
CA THR A 528 -6.70 -15.13 -23.42
C THR A 528 -5.62 -14.86 -22.38
N ASN A 529 -5.08 -15.92 -21.80
CA ASN A 529 -4.05 -15.85 -20.78
C ASN A 529 -2.66 -16.10 -21.39
N ASN A 530 -1.81 -15.07 -21.38
CA ASN A 530 -0.43 -15.13 -21.90
C ASN A 530 0.62 -15.02 -20.78
N LEU A 531 0.26 -15.27 -19.51
CA LEU A 531 1.17 -15.15 -18.37
C LEU A 531 2.13 -16.33 -18.19
N GLY A 532 2.08 -17.35 -19.05
CA GLY A 532 2.87 -18.58 -18.93
C GLY A 532 2.48 -19.49 -17.73
N HIS A 533 1.39 -19.15 -17.03
CA HIS A 533 0.91 -19.86 -15.85
C HIS A 533 -0.61 -20.00 -15.87
N THR A 534 -1.12 -21.14 -15.37
CA THR A 534 -2.56 -21.30 -15.12
C THR A 534 -2.99 -20.37 -13.98
N LEU A 535 -3.98 -19.53 -14.26
CA LEU A 535 -4.64 -18.74 -13.23
C LEU A 535 -5.76 -19.55 -12.58
N GLU A 536 -5.74 -19.59 -11.26
CA GLU A 536 -6.72 -20.27 -10.45
C GLU A 536 -7.69 -19.27 -9.81
N ASP A 537 -8.90 -19.75 -9.53
CA ASP A 537 -9.96 -18.99 -8.85
C ASP A 537 -10.24 -17.62 -9.50
N VAL A 538 -10.28 -17.56 -10.84
CA VAL A 538 -10.50 -16.30 -11.56
C VAL A 538 -11.94 -15.81 -11.35
N PHE A 539 -12.09 -14.52 -11.05
CA PHE A 539 -13.38 -13.87 -10.90
C PHE A 539 -13.35 -12.44 -11.45
N ILE A 540 -14.53 -11.92 -11.76
CA ILE A 540 -14.76 -10.53 -12.16
C ILE A 540 -15.48 -9.83 -11.01
N TYR A 541 -14.99 -8.65 -10.61
CA TYR A 541 -15.61 -7.82 -9.58
C TYR A 541 -15.44 -6.33 -9.87
N GLY A 542 -16.52 -5.57 -9.71
CA GLY A 542 -16.53 -4.10 -9.78
C GLY A 542 -17.95 -3.59 -10.00
N ASN A 543 -18.25 -2.37 -9.57
CA ASN A 543 -19.63 -1.81 -9.59
C ASN A 543 -20.68 -2.77 -9.02
N ARG A 544 -20.34 -3.44 -7.91
CA ARG A 544 -21.19 -4.44 -7.24
C ARG A 544 -21.57 -5.65 -8.10
N MET A 545 -20.96 -5.80 -9.27
CA MET A 545 -21.08 -6.97 -10.11
C MET A 545 -20.04 -8.01 -9.70
N PHE A 546 -20.45 -9.27 -9.65
CA PHE A 546 -19.57 -10.40 -9.38
C PHE A 546 -19.86 -11.56 -10.31
N SER A 547 -18.81 -12.13 -10.91
CA SER A 547 -18.90 -13.37 -11.65
C SER A 547 -17.70 -14.27 -11.36
N LEU A 548 -17.96 -15.52 -10.98
CA LEU A 548 -16.91 -16.52 -10.79
C LEU A 548 -16.65 -17.23 -12.13
N ILE A 549 -15.42 -17.14 -12.62
CA ILE A 549 -14.98 -17.72 -13.91
C ILE A 549 -14.32 -19.09 -13.70
N GLY A 550 -13.56 -19.25 -12.61
CA GLY A 550 -12.83 -20.47 -12.29
C GLY A 550 -11.41 -20.47 -12.87
N ASN A 551 -10.85 -21.64 -13.18
CA ASN A 551 -9.45 -21.72 -13.62
C ASN A 551 -9.30 -21.42 -15.12
N ILE A 552 -8.25 -20.68 -15.48
CA ILE A 552 -7.89 -20.30 -16.85
C ILE A 552 -6.49 -20.83 -17.13
N GLU A 553 -6.40 -21.83 -18.02
CA GLU A 553 -5.12 -22.33 -18.54
C GLU A 553 -4.48 -21.32 -19.49
N GLU A 554 -3.23 -21.56 -19.89
CA GLU A 554 -2.55 -20.73 -20.90
C GLU A 554 -3.29 -20.81 -22.26
N GLY A 555 -3.41 -19.67 -22.94
CA GLY A 555 -4.12 -19.54 -24.21
C GLY A 555 -5.54 -19.00 -24.10
N GLU A 556 -6.29 -19.10 -25.19
CA GLU A 556 -7.66 -18.57 -25.33
C GLU A 556 -8.70 -19.53 -24.75
N LYS A 557 -9.66 -18.98 -24.00
CA LYS A 557 -10.81 -19.69 -23.44
C LYS A 557 -12.10 -18.90 -23.64
N THR A 558 -13.14 -19.56 -24.16
CA THR A 558 -14.49 -19.01 -24.19
C THR A 558 -15.12 -19.06 -22.80
N ILE A 559 -15.69 -17.95 -22.37
CA ILE A 559 -16.30 -17.77 -21.05
C ILE A 559 -17.83 -17.65 -21.20
N THR A 560 -18.54 -18.33 -20.32
CA THR A 560 -19.98 -18.11 -20.09
C THR A 560 -20.23 -18.30 -18.61
N SER A 561 -20.56 -17.21 -17.91
CA SER A 561 -20.67 -17.22 -16.45
C SER A 561 -21.83 -16.36 -15.98
N LYS A 562 -22.44 -16.76 -14.86
CA LYS A 562 -23.56 -16.02 -14.27
C LYS A 562 -23.06 -14.71 -13.65
N LEU A 563 -23.80 -13.63 -13.85
CA LEU A 563 -23.61 -12.35 -13.16
C LEU A 563 -24.43 -12.33 -11.85
N ASN A 564 -23.83 -11.89 -10.75
CA ASN A 564 -24.48 -11.74 -9.46
C ASN A 564 -24.21 -10.34 -8.89
N SER A 565 -25.12 -9.82 -8.07
CA SER A 565 -24.90 -8.62 -7.25
C SER A 565 -24.19 -8.97 -5.95
N VAL A 566 -23.23 -8.14 -5.55
CA VAL A 566 -22.49 -8.19 -4.27
C VAL A 566 -22.43 -6.79 -3.68
N PHE A 567 -22.58 -6.65 -2.36
CA PHE A 567 -22.65 -5.32 -1.74
C PHE A 567 -21.37 -4.88 -1.06
N ASN A 568 -20.65 -5.85 -0.52
CA ASN A 568 -19.38 -5.61 0.14
C ASN A 568 -18.36 -6.69 -0.27
N TYR A 569 -17.09 -6.40 -0.03
CA TYR A 569 -15.99 -7.30 -0.32
C TYR A 569 -16.05 -8.62 0.46
N TYR A 570 -16.72 -8.68 1.62
CA TYR A 570 -16.91 -9.93 2.34
C TYR A 570 -17.81 -10.90 1.58
N ASP A 571 -18.82 -10.41 0.86
CA ASP A 571 -19.69 -11.21 -0.01
C ASP A 571 -18.88 -11.81 -1.15
N VAL A 572 -18.07 -11.00 -1.83
CA VAL A 572 -17.15 -11.47 -2.90
C VAL A 572 -16.30 -12.62 -2.40
N MET A 573 -15.62 -12.44 -1.26
CA MET A 573 -14.78 -13.49 -0.68
C MET A 573 -15.58 -14.72 -0.23
N ASN A 574 -16.83 -14.57 0.20
CA ASN A 574 -17.70 -15.71 0.55
C ASN A 574 -18.21 -16.47 -0.69
N MET A 575 -18.39 -15.78 -1.81
CA MET A 575 -18.79 -16.38 -3.08
C MET A 575 -17.63 -17.12 -3.75
N VAL A 576 -16.41 -16.57 -3.71
CA VAL A 576 -15.20 -17.27 -4.18
C VAL A 576 -14.86 -18.44 -3.25
N TYR A 577 -14.90 -18.22 -1.93
CA TYR A 577 -14.58 -19.24 -0.93
C TYR A 577 -15.72 -19.46 0.08
N PRO A 578 -16.70 -20.31 -0.25
CA PRO A 578 -17.77 -20.66 0.68
C PRO A 578 -17.24 -21.25 1.98
N ASN A 579 -17.87 -20.88 3.10
CA ASN A 579 -17.56 -21.34 4.46
C ASN A 579 -16.09 -21.14 4.87
N ARG A 580 -15.40 -20.10 4.39
CA ARG A 580 -13.97 -19.84 4.66
C ARG A 580 -13.58 -19.85 6.15
N TRP A 581 -14.53 -19.55 7.05
CA TRP A 581 -14.32 -19.54 8.51
C TRP A 581 -14.58 -20.90 9.20
N ASN A 582 -15.33 -21.82 8.59
CA ASN A 582 -15.75 -23.08 9.22
C ASN A 582 -15.51 -24.27 8.28
N ARG A 583 -14.23 -24.52 7.97
CA ARG A 583 -13.79 -25.62 7.10
C ARG A 583 -13.35 -26.87 7.85
N SER A 584 -14.07 -27.25 8.90
CA SER A 584 -13.73 -28.40 9.77
C SER A 584 -13.55 -29.73 9.02
N ASN A 585 -14.16 -29.88 7.84
CA ASN A 585 -14.14 -31.11 7.02
C ASN A 585 -13.13 -31.08 5.85
N VAL A 586 -12.31 -30.03 5.73
CA VAL A 586 -11.38 -29.85 4.59
C VAL A 586 -9.94 -30.12 5.02
N ASN A 587 -9.08 -30.59 4.11
CA ASN A 587 -7.65 -30.77 4.38
C ASN A 587 -7.00 -29.46 4.84
N VAL A 588 -6.06 -29.54 5.77
CA VAL A 588 -5.33 -28.39 6.36
C VAL A 588 -4.64 -27.55 5.29
N SER A 589 -4.05 -28.17 4.27
CA SER A 589 -3.38 -27.43 3.17
C SER A 589 -4.35 -26.53 2.41
N GLU A 590 -5.54 -27.03 2.12
CA GLU A 590 -6.59 -26.29 1.42
C GLU A 590 -7.20 -25.19 2.31
N GLN A 591 -7.30 -25.41 3.62
CA GLN A 591 -7.68 -24.36 4.57
C GLN A 591 -6.65 -23.23 4.60
N ILE A 592 -5.35 -23.56 4.59
CA ILE A 592 -4.26 -22.58 4.54
C ILE A 592 -4.33 -21.81 3.22
N LYS A 593 -4.45 -22.50 2.09
CA LYS A 593 -4.57 -21.89 0.75
C LYS A 593 -5.71 -20.86 0.69
N VAL A 594 -6.92 -21.25 1.09
CA VAL A 594 -8.08 -20.35 1.09
C VAL A 594 -7.92 -19.18 2.04
N ARG A 595 -7.32 -19.40 3.22
CA ARG A 595 -7.06 -18.32 4.17
C ARG A 595 -6.04 -17.32 3.61
N GLN A 596 -4.97 -17.78 2.97
CA GLN A 596 -3.98 -16.93 2.32
C GLN A 596 -4.63 -16.09 1.21
N ARG A 597 -5.33 -16.73 0.27
CA ARG A 597 -6.00 -16.04 -0.84
C ARG A 597 -7.08 -15.05 -0.36
N SER A 598 -7.93 -15.45 0.58
CA SER A 598 -8.97 -14.55 1.14
C SER A 598 -8.37 -13.31 1.79
N ASN A 599 -7.24 -13.43 2.49
CA ASN A 599 -6.58 -12.26 3.11
C ASN A 599 -5.99 -11.30 2.07
N PHE A 600 -5.43 -11.81 0.96
CA PHE A 600 -4.96 -10.98 -0.16
C PHE A 600 -6.12 -10.27 -0.85
N MET A 601 -7.23 -10.98 -1.07
CA MET A 601 -8.47 -10.38 -1.58
C MET A 601 -8.95 -9.27 -0.66
N GLU A 602 -9.04 -9.51 0.65
CA GLU A 602 -9.49 -8.50 1.61
C GLU A 602 -8.69 -7.20 1.51
N GLN A 603 -7.37 -7.28 1.36
CA GLN A 603 -6.50 -6.10 1.25
C GLN A 603 -6.84 -5.23 0.03
N PHE A 604 -6.97 -5.85 -1.15
CA PHE A 604 -7.27 -5.12 -2.38
C PHE A 604 -8.75 -4.69 -2.45
N LEU A 605 -9.67 -5.60 -2.15
CA LEU A 605 -11.12 -5.36 -2.26
C LEU A 605 -11.60 -4.27 -1.28
N GLU A 606 -11.08 -4.22 -0.05
CA GLU A 606 -11.38 -3.14 0.91
C GLU A 606 -10.97 -1.77 0.36
N THR A 607 -9.92 -1.72 -0.46
CA THR A 607 -9.39 -0.49 -1.04
C THR A 607 -10.29 0.04 -2.16
N ILE A 608 -10.63 -0.79 -3.14
CA ILE A 608 -11.47 -0.38 -4.26
C ILE A 608 -12.88 0.03 -3.79
N GLU A 609 -13.45 -0.70 -2.83
CA GLU A 609 -14.79 -0.39 -2.32
C GLU A 609 -14.84 0.95 -1.58
N ARG A 610 -13.82 1.24 -0.75
CA ARG A 610 -13.81 2.47 0.05
C ARG A 610 -13.27 3.71 -0.67
N SER A 611 -12.49 3.51 -1.73
CA SER A 611 -12.10 4.62 -2.61
C SER A 611 -13.23 5.08 -3.54
N GLY A 612 -14.31 4.29 -3.65
CA GLY A 612 -15.37 4.53 -4.63
C GLY A 612 -14.89 4.32 -6.07
N ASP A 613 -13.94 3.41 -6.26
CA ASP A 613 -13.45 3.07 -7.60
C ASP A 613 -14.53 2.29 -8.36
N ASN A 614 -14.90 2.83 -9.52
CA ASN A 614 -15.96 2.30 -10.38
C ASN A 614 -15.44 1.43 -11.52
N LYS A 615 -14.14 1.09 -11.52
CA LYS A 615 -13.57 0.15 -12.49
C LYS A 615 -14.06 -1.27 -12.23
N ILE A 616 -14.10 -2.06 -13.29
CA ILE A 616 -14.36 -3.50 -13.23
C ILE A 616 -13.04 -4.22 -13.34
N TYR A 617 -12.81 -5.20 -12.46
CA TYR A 617 -11.55 -5.91 -12.39
C TYR A 617 -11.74 -7.40 -12.65
N LEU A 618 -10.87 -7.97 -13.47
CA LEU A 618 -10.58 -9.39 -13.50
C LEU A 618 -9.48 -9.67 -12.48
N MET A 619 -9.69 -10.67 -11.62
CA MET A 619 -8.71 -11.07 -10.61
C MET A 619 -8.51 -12.57 -10.61
N GLY A 620 -7.28 -13.02 -10.34
CA GLY A 620 -6.95 -14.45 -10.26
C GLY A 620 -5.65 -14.70 -9.51
N PHE A 621 -5.38 -15.96 -9.19
CA PHE A 621 -4.20 -16.35 -8.43
C PHE A 621 -3.31 -17.32 -9.19
N TYR A 622 -2.00 -17.18 -9.06
CA TYR A 622 -1.06 -18.24 -9.42
C TYR A 622 0.02 -18.37 -8.35
N ASN A 623 0.56 -19.58 -8.23
CA ASN A 623 1.58 -19.90 -7.25
C ASN A 623 2.83 -20.39 -7.97
N VAL A 624 4.00 -19.86 -7.60
CA VAL A 624 5.29 -20.25 -8.17
C VAL A 624 6.25 -20.57 -7.03
N THR A 625 7.10 -21.58 -7.23
CA THR A 625 8.22 -21.86 -6.34
C THR A 625 9.49 -21.76 -7.14
N GLU A 626 10.34 -20.80 -6.79
CA GLU A 626 11.54 -20.48 -7.55
C GLU A 626 12.71 -20.11 -6.64
N GLU A 627 13.89 -19.95 -7.25
CA GLU A 627 15.06 -19.50 -6.52
C GLU A 627 14.93 -18.00 -6.20
N SER A 628 14.98 -17.66 -4.92
CA SER A 628 14.78 -16.29 -4.46
C SER A 628 15.91 -15.36 -4.88
N ASN A 629 15.55 -14.12 -5.21
CA ASN A 629 16.49 -12.99 -5.33
C ASN A 629 17.05 -12.53 -3.97
N ILE A 630 16.48 -13.02 -2.86
CA ILE A 630 16.94 -12.77 -1.50
C ILE A 630 17.91 -13.87 -1.08
N ARG A 631 19.04 -13.47 -0.47
CA ARG A 631 19.97 -14.41 0.17
C ARG A 631 19.80 -14.33 1.68
N ILE A 632 19.82 -15.49 2.34
CA ILE A 632 19.79 -15.59 3.79
C ILE A 632 21.08 -16.23 4.27
N ASN A 633 21.83 -15.52 5.10
CA ASN A 633 23.13 -15.93 5.62
C ASN A 633 24.09 -16.38 4.50
N ASN A 634 24.25 -15.54 3.46
CA ASN A 634 25.08 -15.78 2.29
C ASN A 634 24.66 -16.97 1.41
N LYS A 635 23.43 -17.50 1.57
CA LYS A 635 22.91 -18.62 0.78
C LYS A 635 21.60 -18.25 0.11
N LYS A 636 21.49 -18.55 -1.19
CA LYS A 636 20.21 -18.53 -1.90
C LYS A 636 19.24 -19.51 -1.25
N GLN A 637 17.97 -19.15 -1.23
CA GLN A 637 16.86 -19.98 -0.73
C GLN A 637 15.84 -20.16 -1.85
N TYR A 638 15.01 -21.19 -1.75
CA TYR A 638 13.78 -21.25 -2.52
C TYR A 638 12.71 -20.41 -1.82
N GLU A 639 11.91 -19.69 -2.60
CA GLU A 639 10.76 -18.93 -2.11
C GLU A 639 9.45 -19.46 -2.71
N ASN A 640 8.40 -19.43 -1.89
CA ASN A 640 7.04 -19.71 -2.35
C ASN A 640 6.33 -18.37 -2.60
N ASN A 641 5.97 -18.14 -3.86
CA ASN A 641 5.37 -16.90 -4.33
C ASN A 641 3.88 -17.13 -4.57
N LEU A 642 3.02 -16.43 -3.81
CA LEU A 642 1.59 -16.32 -4.08
C LEU A 642 1.34 -15.01 -4.81
N ASN A 643 0.90 -15.09 -6.05
CA ASN A 643 0.65 -13.92 -6.88
C ASN A 643 -0.86 -13.75 -7.06
N MET A 644 -1.38 -12.57 -6.72
CA MET A 644 -2.72 -12.13 -7.08
C MET A 644 -2.60 -11.17 -8.26
N VAL A 645 -3.12 -11.56 -9.41
CA VAL A 645 -3.13 -10.71 -10.62
C VAL A 645 -4.45 -9.98 -10.68
N ILE A 646 -4.39 -8.68 -10.94
CA ILE A 646 -5.54 -7.78 -11.02
C ILE A 646 -5.41 -6.97 -12.31
N ILE A 647 -6.48 -6.97 -13.10
CA ILE A 647 -6.51 -6.30 -14.41
C ILE A 647 -7.83 -5.55 -14.53
N PRO A 648 -7.82 -4.23 -14.74
CA PRO A 648 -9.04 -3.50 -15.06
C PRO A 648 -9.54 -3.99 -16.43
N ILE A 649 -10.81 -4.34 -16.56
CA ILE A 649 -11.39 -4.81 -17.82
C ILE A 649 -12.56 -3.92 -18.23
N GLU A 650 -12.74 -3.79 -19.53
CA GLU A 650 -13.96 -3.21 -20.10
C GLU A 650 -14.92 -4.35 -20.42
N LEU A 651 -16.16 -4.22 -19.93
CA LEU A 651 -17.23 -5.13 -20.30
C LEU A 651 -18.10 -4.43 -21.33
N ALA A 652 -18.04 -4.92 -22.57
CA ALA A 652 -18.92 -4.45 -23.61
C ALA A 652 -20.38 -4.80 -23.29
N ILE A 653 -21.30 -3.98 -23.77
CA ILE A 653 -22.71 -4.29 -23.71
C ILE A 653 -23.11 -4.74 -25.10
N ASN A 654 -23.75 -5.90 -25.22
CA ASN A 654 -24.13 -6.44 -26.52
C ASN A 654 -25.10 -5.47 -27.23
N GLU A 655 -24.65 -4.88 -28.35
CA GLU A 655 -25.41 -3.87 -29.10
C GLU A 655 -26.75 -4.45 -29.61
N GLY A 656 -27.83 -3.70 -29.37
CA GLY A 656 -29.17 -3.97 -29.91
C GLY A 656 -30.12 -4.81 -29.03
N GLY A 657 -29.73 -5.13 -27.79
CA GLY A 657 -30.57 -5.91 -26.85
C GLY A 657 -30.88 -5.12 -25.58
N GLU A 658 -32.08 -5.32 -25.03
CA GLU A 658 -32.45 -4.84 -23.70
C GLU A 658 -31.39 -5.23 -22.66
N ILE A 659 -31.00 -4.26 -21.83
CA ILE A 659 -29.99 -4.41 -20.79
C ILE A 659 -30.72 -4.41 -19.46
N ASN A 660 -30.38 -5.34 -18.58
CA ASN A 660 -30.84 -5.33 -17.19
C ASN A 660 -29.63 -5.14 -16.27
N PHE A 661 -29.51 -3.93 -15.73
CA PHE A 661 -28.49 -3.62 -14.75
C PHE A 661 -28.81 -4.31 -13.42
N PRO A 662 -27.82 -5.00 -12.82
CA PRO A 662 -28.04 -5.73 -11.59
C PRO A 662 -28.44 -4.80 -10.44
N LEU A 663 -29.12 -5.36 -9.43
CA LEU A 663 -29.53 -4.62 -8.24
C LEU A 663 -28.34 -3.92 -7.60
N GLY A 664 -28.48 -2.61 -7.39
CA GLY A 664 -27.45 -1.76 -6.77
C GLY A 664 -26.34 -1.32 -7.71
N TYR A 665 -26.46 -1.55 -9.03
CA TYR A 665 -25.53 -1.00 -10.03
C TYR A 665 -25.55 0.53 -10.02
N PHE A 666 -26.74 1.13 -10.05
CA PHE A 666 -26.92 2.58 -9.88
C PHE A 666 -27.08 2.89 -8.39
N MET A 667 -26.16 3.69 -7.86
CA MET A 667 -26.14 4.11 -6.47
C MET A 667 -26.68 5.53 -6.32
N PRO A 668 -27.42 5.82 -5.24
CA PRO A 668 -27.89 7.17 -5.01
C PRO A 668 -26.78 8.05 -4.45
N THR A 669 -26.91 9.35 -4.72
CA THR A 669 -26.16 10.41 -4.06
C THR A 669 -27.08 11.22 -3.15
N PRO A 670 -26.66 11.57 -1.93
CA PRO A 670 -27.48 12.38 -1.04
C PRO A 670 -27.63 13.82 -1.54
N ILE A 671 -28.85 14.34 -1.49
CA ILE A 671 -29.17 15.73 -1.81
C ILE A 671 -29.04 16.56 -0.53
N TYR A 672 -27.98 17.36 -0.42
CA TYR A 672 -27.73 18.19 0.76
C TYR A 672 -28.19 19.63 0.56
N ASN A 673 -29.09 20.08 1.43
CA ASN A 673 -29.49 21.50 1.56
C ASN A 673 -28.80 22.13 2.79
N GLY A 674 -27.46 22.12 2.86
CA GLY A 674 -26.72 22.69 4.01
C GLY A 674 -25.31 22.13 4.25
N ILE A 675 -24.72 22.49 5.40
CA ILE A 675 -23.31 22.19 5.77
C ILE A 675 -23.16 20.83 6.50
N ASP A 676 -24.23 20.24 7.03
CA ASP A 676 -24.17 18.95 7.75
C ASP A 676 -24.18 17.76 6.76
N LYS A 677 -22.99 17.17 6.52
CA LYS A 677 -22.73 16.19 5.44
C LYS A 677 -22.37 14.77 5.93
N HIS A 678 -23.07 14.19 6.90
CA HIS A 678 -22.62 12.92 7.52
C HIS A 678 -23.72 11.85 7.69
N ASP A 679 -24.87 12.03 7.06
CA ASP A 679 -26.05 11.17 7.27
C ASP A 679 -26.14 9.97 6.31
N TYR A 680 -25.15 9.75 5.44
CA TYR A 680 -25.15 8.63 4.49
C TYR A 680 -23.79 7.94 4.39
N ASP A 681 -23.79 6.62 4.55
CA ASP A 681 -22.63 5.75 4.36
C ASP A 681 -22.80 4.95 3.06
N HIS A 682 -22.09 5.42 2.03
CA HIS A 682 -22.03 4.82 0.70
C HIS A 682 -21.55 3.37 0.70
N MET A 683 -20.66 2.99 1.62
CA MET A 683 -20.04 1.65 1.68
C MET A 683 -21.11 0.61 1.99
N ASN A 684 -21.87 0.83 3.07
CA ASN A 684 -22.93 -0.09 3.48
C ASN A 684 -24.28 0.19 2.82
N ASN A 685 -24.40 1.27 2.04
CA ASN A 685 -25.67 1.78 1.51
C ASN A 685 -26.69 2.00 2.64
N ILE A 686 -26.27 2.72 3.68
CA ILE A 686 -27.08 3.02 4.86
C ILE A 686 -27.14 4.52 5.10
N PHE A 687 -28.20 5.00 5.73
CA PHE A 687 -28.30 6.38 6.19
C PHE A 687 -28.56 6.44 7.71
N PHE A 688 -28.22 7.59 8.30
CA PHE A 688 -28.42 7.93 9.69
C PHE A 688 -29.40 9.11 9.77
N GLY A 689 -30.37 9.06 10.68
CA GLY A 689 -31.37 10.11 10.84
C GLY A 689 -32.78 9.69 10.41
N ASP A 690 -33.74 10.59 10.60
CA ASP A 690 -35.17 10.29 10.43
C ASP A 690 -35.59 10.25 8.97
N GLU A 691 -34.98 11.08 8.12
CA GLU A 691 -35.23 11.14 6.69
C GLU A 691 -33.97 11.47 5.89
N ILE A 692 -33.95 11.07 4.62
CA ILE A 692 -32.90 11.43 3.67
C ILE A 692 -33.47 11.59 2.26
N GLU A 693 -32.96 12.58 1.52
CA GLU A 693 -33.24 12.78 0.11
C GLU A 693 -32.04 12.28 -0.73
N LEU A 694 -32.34 11.53 -1.78
CA LEU A 694 -31.37 10.79 -2.58
C LEU A 694 -31.67 10.97 -4.08
N SER A 695 -30.63 11.08 -4.89
CA SER A 695 -30.71 11.18 -6.35
C SER A 695 -29.95 10.04 -7.03
N TYR A 696 -30.62 9.30 -7.90
CA TYR A 696 -29.99 8.33 -8.80
C TYR A 696 -29.73 8.98 -10.15
N HIS A 697 -28.55 8.73 -10.72
CA HIS A 697 -28.14 9.26 -12.02
C HIS A 697 -27.94 8.09 -12.99
N PHE A 698 -28.64 8.13 -14.12
CA PHE A 698 -28.52 7.13 -15.19
C PHE A 698 -27.68 7.69 -16.34
N TYR A 699 -27.20 6.81 -17.22
CA TYR A 699 -26.42 7.25 -18.39
C TYR A 699 -27.27 8.12 -19.34
N GLU A 700 -26.67 9.16 -19.92
CA GLU A 700 -27.36 10.04 -20.88
C GLU A 700 -27.85 9.28 -22.12
N ASN A 701 -27.08 8.28 -22.57
CA ASN A 701 -27.43 7.45 -23.72
C ASN A 701 -28.25 6.20 -23.36
N LEU A 702 -28.75 6.07 -22.12
CA LEU A 702 -29.62 4.97 -21.71
C LEU A 702 -31.09 5.38 -21.79
N GLU A 703 -31.83 4.76 -22.69
CA GLU A 703 -33.29 4.80 -22.74
C GLU A 703 -33.86 3.86 -21.67
N LEU A 704 -34.45 4.41 -20.61
CA LEU A 704 -35.01 3.65 -19.49
C LEU A 704 -36.32 2.97 -19.91
N GLU A 705 -36.46 1.69 -19.60
CA GLU A 705 -37.69 0.92 -19.80
C GLU A 705 -38.39 0.58 -18.47
N LYS A 706 -37.60 0.31 -17.42
CA LYS A 706 -38.11 -0.19 -16.14
C LYS A 706 -37.17 0.10 -14.98
N ILE A 707 -37.70 0.54 -13.84
CA ILE A 707 -36.96 0.66 -12.57
C ILE A 707 -37.74 -0.04 -11.46
N LYS A 708 -37.14 -1.07 -10.87
CA LYS A 708 -37.73 -1.84 -9.76
C LYS A 708 -36.90 -1.71 -8.50
N PHE A 709 -37.56 -1.47 -7.37
CA PHE A 709 -36.91 -1.44 -6.08
C PHE A 709 -36.93 -2.82 -5.41
N GLU A 710 -35.87 -3.15 -4.67
CA GLU A 710 -35.81 -4.33 -3.81
C GLU A 710 -35.13 -3.99 -2.48
N ASN A 711 -35.56 -4.68 -1.43
CA ASN A 711 -34.95 -4.51 -0.10
C ASN A 711 -33.49 -4.98 -0.10
N ASN A 712 -32.63 -4.22 0.57
CA ASN A 712 -31.24 -4.62 0.79
C ASN A 712 -31.15 -5.72 1.87
N ILE A 713 -31.47 -6.94 1.47
CA ILE A 713 -31.47 -8.12 2.37
C ILE A 713 -30.08 -8.73 2.59
N LEU A 714 -29.07 -8.30 1.84
CA LEU A 714 -27.72 -8.88 1.88
C LEU A 714 -26.84 -8.23 2.96
N THR A 715 -27.16 -7.02 3.43
CA THR A 715 -26.58 -6.46 4.65
C THR A 715 -27.26 -7.02 5.91
N SER A 716 -27.01 -8.29 6.20
CA SER A 716 -27.61 -9.03 7.34
C SER A 716 -27.48 -8.34 8.71
N ARG A 717 -26.56 -7.38 8.85
CA ARG A 717 -26.30 -6.62 10.07
C ARG A 717 -27.29 -5.46 10.33
N PHE A 718 -27.90 -4.89 9.29
CA PHE A 718 -28.71 -3.66 9.40
C PHE A 718 -30.21 -3.88 9.15
N GLY A 719 -30.63 -5.07 8.71
CA GLY A 719 -32.03 -5.37 8.41
C GLY A 719 -32.53 -4.72 7.11
N SER A 720 -33.76 -5.04 6.71
CA SER A 720 -34.43 -4.44 5.55
C SER A 720 -35.02 -3.07 5.89
N PHE A 721 -35.15 -2.19 4.90
CA PHE A 721 -35.83 -0.92 5.07
C PHE A 721 -37.31 -1.16 5.40
N GLY A 722 -37.82 -0.50 6.43
CA GLY A 722 -39.21 -0.65 6.90
C GLY A 722 -39.99 0.66 6.93
N GLY A 723 -39.45 1.72 6.32
CA GLY A 723 -40.05 3.05 6.28
C GLY A 723 -40.80 3.33 4.98
N ASP A 724 -41.24 4.59 4.86
CA ASP A 724 -41.95 5.10 3.69
C ASP A 724 -40.94 5.59 2.65
N VAL A 725 -41.20 5.27 1.37
CA VAL A 725 -40.44 5.76 0.22
C VAL A 725 -41.32 6.73 -0.56
N TYR A 726 -40.78 7.90 -0.87
CA TYR A 726 -41.42 8.88 -1.73
C TYR A 726 -40.59 9.09 -3.00
N ILE A 727 -41.23 9.27 -4.13
CA ILE A 727 -40.60 9.61 -5.41
C ILE A 727 -40.96 11.05 -5.77
N TYR A 728 -40.00 11.81 -6.29
CA TYR A 728 -40.26 13.14 -6.79
C TYR A 728 -40.88 13.07 -8.19
N ASN A 729 -42.02 13.74 -8.35
CA ASN A 729 -42.73 13.86 -9.61
C ASN A 729 -42.48 15.25 -10.20
N TYR A 730 -41.78 15.30 -11.34
CA TYR A 730 -41.38 16.55 -11.98
C TYR A 730 -42.54 17.28 -12.67
N PHE A 731 -43.66 16.60 -12.93
CA PHE A 731 -44.87 17.22 -13.50
C PHE A 731 -45.70 17.94 -12.44
N SER A 732 -45.80 17.35 -11.24
CA SER A 732 -46.55 17.93 -10.12
C SER A 732 -45.68 18.75 -9.16
N GLU A 733 -44.36 18.78 -9.39
CA GLU A 733 -43.35 19.47 -8.58
C GLU A 733 -43.38 19.07 -7.09
N GLY A 734 -43.54 17.77 -6.79
CA GLY A 734 -43.65 17.30 -5.41
C GLY A 734 -43.35 15.82 -5.21
N TYR A 735 -43.12 15.45 -3.94
CA TYR A 735 -42.94 14.07 -3.51
C TYR A 735 -44.28 13.36 -3.32
N GLU A 736 -44.40 12.15 -3.88
CA GLU A 736 -45.55 11.27 -3.70
C GLU A 736 -45.15 9.92 -3.11
N LEU A 737 -46.02 9.33 -2.29
CA LEU A 737 -45.76 8.04 -1.64
C LEU A 737 -45.69 6.93 -2.69
N PHE A 738 -44.69 6.07 -2.59
CA PHE A 738 -44.43 4.98 -3.53
C PHE A 738 -44.29 3.64 -2.79
N ASP A 739 -45.10 2.65 -3.19
CA ASP A 739 -44.97 1.27 -2.67
C ASP A 739 -43.82 0.55 -3.37
N TYR A 740 -42.60 0.84 -2.92
CA TYR A 740 -41.36 0.31 -3.51
C TYR A 740 -41.23 -1.22 -3.47
N ILE A 741 -42.08 -1.93 -2.72
CA ILE A 741 -42.05 -3.40 -2.65
C ILE A 741 -42.86 -4.01 -3.79
N ASN A 742 -44.02 -3.43 -4.09
CA ASN A 742 -44.99 -4.02 -5.03
C ASN A 742 -45.08 -3.29 -6.37
N GLU A 743 -44.70 -2.01 -6.41
CA GLU A 743 -44.77 -1.19 -7.61
C GLU A 743 -43.47 -1.21 -8.41
N THR A 744 -43.57 -0.83 -9.67
CA THR A 744 -42.45 -0.72 -10.59
C THR A 744 -42.67 0.50 -11.49
N ILE A 745 -41.60 1.25 -11.74
CA ILE A 745 -41.64 2.44 -12.59
C ILE A 745 -41.39 2.00 -14.03
N GLU A 746 -42.40 2.09 -14.89
CA GLU A 746 -42.34 1.72 -16.31
C GLU A 746 -43.36 2.54 -17.12
N GLY A 747 -43.16 2.64 -18.44
CA GLY A 747 -44.06 3.41 -19.33
C GLY A 747 -44.14 4.89 -18.98
N ASP A 748 -45.33 5.49 -19.12
CA ASP A 748 -45.61 6.92 -18.88
C ASP A 748 -45.12 7.42 -17.50
N ARG A 749 -45.03 6.52 -16.52
CA ARG A 749 -44.56 6.86 -15.17
C ARG A 749 -43.08 7.26 -15.15
N LEU A 750 -42.26 6.75 -16.07
CA LEU A 750 -40.86 7.15 -16.20
C LEU A 750 -40.74 8.62 -16.59
N ASP A 751 -41.57 9.06 -17.54
CA ASP A 751 -41.57 10.47 -17.98
C ASP A 751 -41.92 11.41 -16.82
N GLU A 752 -42.78 10.99 -15.90
CA GLU A 752 -43.19 11.80 -14.76
C GLU A 752 -42.11 11.99 -13.68
N VAL A 753 -41.20 11.02 -13.52
CA VAL A 753 -40.30 10.91 -12.35
C VAL A 753 -38.82 10.95 -12.70
N ILE A 754 -38.48 11.02 -13.99
CA ILE A 754 -37.12 11.18 -14.50
C ILE A 754 -37.00 12.58 -15.11
N ASN A 755 -35.97 13.35 -14.71
CA ASN A 755 -35.74 14.68 -15.28
C ASN A 755 -34.92 14.64 -16.59
N GLU A 756 -34.76 15.80 -17.21
CA GLU A 756 -33.96 16.00 -18.44
C GLU A 756 -32.48 15.61 -18.30
N LEU A 757 -31.98 15.45 -17.06
CA LEU A 757 -30.62 15.01 -16.75
C LEU A 757 -30.54 13.50 -16.44
N ASN A 758 -31.58 12.73 -16.79
CA ASN A 758 -31.73 11.31 -16.48
C ASN A 758 -31.57 10.99 -14.98
N GLN A 759 -32.27 11.75 -14.12
CA GLN A 759 -32.21 11.58 -12.67
C GLN A 759 -33.55 11.21 -12.03
N LEU A 760 -33.52 10.23 -11.13
CA LEU A 760 -34.63 9.87 -10.24
C LEU A 760 -34.34 10.36 -8.83
N GLN A 761 -35.22 11.21 -8.29
CA GLN A 761 -35.11 11.67 -6.90
C GLN A 761 -36.09 10.92 -6.00
N ILE A 762 -35.60 10.48 -4.85
CA ILE A 762 -36.40 9.81 -3.82
C ILE A 762 -36.17 10.45 -2.45
N LYS A 763 -37.15 10.28 -1.57
CA LYS A 763 -37.06 10.61 -0.15
C LYS A 763 -37.41 9.39 0.68
N LEU A 764 -36.54 9.02 1.60
CA LEU A 764 -36.74 7.92 2.54
C LEU A 764 -37.10 8.49 3.90
N VAL A 765 -38.14 7.97 4.54
CA VAL A 765 -38.57 8.38 5.88
C VAL A 765 -38.67 7.15 6.77
N GLN A 766 -37.93 7.15 7.89
CA GLN A 766 -37.95 6.03 8.83
C GLN A 766 -39.33 5.90 9.50
N PRO A 767 -39.77 4.67 9.83
CA PRO A 767 -41.02 4.49 10.57
C PRO A 767 -40.85 5.06 11.99
N GLN A 768 -41.80 5.90 12.42
CA GLN A 768 -41.76 6.50 13.77
C GLN A 768 -41.85 5.42 14.86
N ASN A 769 -40.72 4.99 15.41
CA ASN A 769 -40.70 4.14 16.59
C ASN A 769 -40.90 5.00 17.85
N GLN A 770 -42.15 5.08 18.31
CA GLN A 770 -42.47 5.58 19.65
C GLN A 770 -41.88 4.64 20.71
N GLY A 771 -40.66 4.90 21.20
CA GLY A 771 -40.22 4.31 22.47
C GLY A 771 -38.74 4.04 22.71
N GLN A 772 -37.82 4.38 21.82
CA GLN A 772 -36.38 4.24 22.11
C GLN A 772 -35.66 5.57 21.83
N GLY A 773 -34.81 5.99 22.78
CA GLY A 773 -34.20 7.32 22.82
C GLY A 773 -33.28 7.65 21.63
N PRO A 774 -32.69 8.86 21.61
CA PRO A 774 -31.94 9.38 20.47
C PRO A 774 -30.59 8.65 20.36
N THR A 775 -30.57 7.54 19.64
CA THR A 775 -29.36 6.92 19.11
C THR A 775 -29.53 6.83 17.60
N HIS A 776 -28.57 7.36 16.85
CA HIS A 776 -28.51 7.37 15.39
C HIS A 776 -28.52 5.92 14.87
N TYR A 777 -29.69 5.38 14.52
CA TYR A 777 -29.78 4.04 13.95
C TYR A 777 -29.46 4.10 12.45
N ALA A 778 -28.40 3.39 12.08
CA ALA A 778 -28.08 3.05 10.69
C ALA A 778 -29.23 2.25 10.07
N THR A 779 -29.75 2.73 8.95
CA THR A 779 -30.87 2.10 8.23
C THR A 779 -30.49 1.84 6.79
N SER A 780 -30.80 0.65 6.27
CA SER A 780 -30.50 0.28 4.88
C SER A 780 -31.35 1.06 3.88
N VAL A 781 -30.73 1.44 2.76
CA VAL A 781 -31.42 2.06 1.63
C VAL A 781 -31.87 0.96 0.65
N PRO A 782 -33.15 0.98 0.20
CA PRO A 782 -33.62 0.10 -0.87
C PRO A 782 -32.75 0.22 -2.13
N LEU A 783 -32.60 -0.89 -2.84
CA LEU A 783 -31.79 -0.98 -4.05
C LEU A 783 -32.67 -0.86 -5.28
N ILE A 784 -32.11 -0.35 -6.38
CA ILE A 784 -32.79 -0.35 -7.67
C ILE A 784 -32.15 -1.32 -8.65
N GLY A 785 -33.00 -2.00 -9.42
CA GLY A 785 -32.65 -2.69 -10.67
C GLY A 785 -33.23 -1.90 -11.82
N VAL A 786 -32.47 -1.75 -12.91
CA VAL A 786 -32.81 -0.88 -14.04
C VAL A 786 -32.74 -1.68 -15.32
N GLN A 787 -33.81 -1.62 -16.11
CA GLN A 787 -33.85 -2.15 -17.47
C GLN A 787 -33.93 -0.99 -18.47
N GLY A 788 -33.18 -1.09 -19.56
CA GLY A 788 -33.21 -0.09 -20.62
C GLY A 788 -32.44 -0.50 -21.88
N ARG A 789 -32.33 0.41 -22.84
CA ARG A 789 -31.57 0.23 -24.08
C ARG A 789 -30.53 1.33 -24.23
N LEU A 790 -29.29 0.97 -24.56
CA LEU A 790 -28.27 1.96 -24.89
C LEU A 790 -28.40 2.38 -26.35
N ASN A 791 -28.41 3.69 -26.57
CA ASN A 791 -28.50 4.34 -27.87
C ASN A 791 -27.14 4.75 -28.42
#